data_AF-A0A2N3N8L7-F1
#
_entry.id   AF-A0A2N3N8L7-F1
#
_cell.length_a   1.000
_cell.length_b   1.000
_cell.length_c   1.000
_cell.angle_alpha   90.00
_cell.angle_beta   90.00
_cell.angle_gamma   90.00
#
_symmetry.space_group_name_H-M   'P 1'
#
loop_
_entity.id
_entity.type
_entity.pdbx_description
1 polymer ?
#
loop_
_entity_poly.entity_id
_entity_poly.type
_entity_poly.pdbx_seq_one_letter_code
_entity_poly.pdbx_strand_id
1 'polypeptide(L)'
;MFGHDLSVLMSTPFAGSEADEFGKVNGGKLPLWLPKVKEGRPVTSTGQLLQLPHEILATIVAFIADDRRTLAMLAQVSRDCRQLAGSCQYADLRLDYSKISWHILKTLEREAQIRRSPGVLLNNVISPTFIGPCIRTLTVHSKPTKVADFHKDFFDVLWDRVPNRASPEKISELRDKALAEYLTKYRAPLLAAMEYAMPHLEAISWYDGVCLDDEFFRVVTNLPLRHLKLSNAHVGGAYNLAPSLAPAAMRLRSLYFDAELCQGGHHKAKQADTVSPLLVSLLRLCSSSLESLTIGPMLAEWIISFGYELVSLPELRYLDLSGTTRRFDTTAWRSFFSAPLKHLALPIKMSEEFMQVASTCPPLPDLETLVVPPLNRQADPTSSTEVLNFISRYPHIHKLSVGQLPPDLMNNHLVPLLVNGRWSNLTSLSLSWAGPGIDEATRPNIAAIPPESLALIGTLDTLEQLSLSAGESVEWRHQWLIDHEEVRWALRGLSKLKRLAFVRDTYVSPGLEIGRHLEAYYERYLHIELTPAQKKLALERPELGGISAAWVAMAARVNRDGVPRVPDDPELWERYHRNRMLREAEEYAAVLPKLEWIYCGQWPIGIKENRSPEGLARVAVPLHDKRDSCCTLRKRMFAMGQDGDNNC
;
A
#
# COMPACT_ATOMS: atom_id res chain seq x y z
N MET A 1 -23.30 -10.87 0.63
CA MET A 1 -24.59 -10.27 0.19
C MET A 1 -24.40 -9.01 -0.69
N PHE A 2 -23.20 -8.68 -1.21
CA PHE A 2 -22.96 -7.38 -1.88
C PHE A 2 -22.26 -7.44 -3.25
N GLY A 3 -22.13 -8.61 -3.90
CA GLY A 3 -21.30 -8.76 -5.10
C GLY A 3 -21.92 -8.37 -6.45
N HIS A 4 -23.19 -7.97 -6.56
CA HIS A 4 -23.90 -8.01 -7.87
C HIS A 4 -24.35 -6.68 -8.45
N ASP A 5 -24.31 -5.62 -7.66
CA ASP A 5 -24.93 -4.38 -8.08
C ASP A 5 -24.10 -3.18 -7.65
N LEU A 6 -24.56 -2.01 -8.09
CA LEU A 6 -23.83 -0.77 -7.91
C LEU A 6 -23.73 -0.34 -6.43
N SER A 7 -24.44 -0.99 -5.51
CA SER A 7 -24.34 -0.72 -4.07
C SER A 7 -22.92 -0.91 -3.54
N VAL A 8 -22.17 -1.87 -4.10
CA VAL A 8 -20.78 -2.15 -3.67
C VAL A 8 -19.87 -0.94 -3.88
N LEU A 9 -20.20 -0.10 -4.87
CA LEU A 9 -19.46 1.14 -5.12
C LEU A 9 -19.97 2.31 -4.28
N MET A 10 -21.14 2.20 -3.64
CA MET A 10 -21.77 3.25 -2.82
C MET A 10 -21.50 3.10 -1.32
N SER A 11 -21.05 1.93 -0.88
CA SER A 11 -20.57 1.70 0.48
C SER A 11 -19.18 2.30 0.68
N THR A 12 -18.91 2.91 1.84
CA THR A 12 -17.55 3.29 2.22
C THR A 12 -16.72 2.02 2.36
N PRO A 13 -15.61 1.86 1.62
CA PRO A 13 -14.73 0.71 1.84
C PRO A 13 -14.23 0.73 3.28
N PHE A 14 -14.03 -0.46 3.87
CA PHE A 14 -13.32 -0.58 5.13
C PHE A 14 -11.94 0.08 4.98
N ALA A 15 -11.60 0.95 5.92
CA ALA A 15 -10.37 1.75 5.91
C ALA A 15 -9.15 0.82 5.79
N GLY A 16 -8.39 0.99 4.71
CA GLY A 16 -7.24 0.14 4.39
C GLY A 16 -6.61 0.42 3.02
N SER A 17 -7.29 1.14 2.12
CA SER A 17 -6.73 1.56 0.83
C SER A 17 -6.13 2.97 0.88
N GLU A 18 -5.12 3.15 1.72
CA GLU A 18 -4.22 4.31 1.56
C GLU A 18 -3.30 4.11 0.35
N ALA A 19 -2.67 5.21 -0.09
CA ALA A 19 -1.94 5.31 -1.35
C ALA A 19 -0.94 4.14 -1.54
N ASP A 20 -1.25 3.26 -2.49
CA ASP A 20 -0.34 2.21 -2.93
C ASP A 20 0.53 2.72 -4.10
N GLU A 21 1.78 2.29 -4.14
CA GLU A 21 2.76 2.57 -5.17
C GLU A 21 2.79 1.49 -6.27
N PHE A 22 1.86 0.54 -6.26
CA PHE A 22 1.73 -0.49 -7.29
C PHE A 22 1.83 0.09 -8.72
N GLY A 23 2.80 -0.41 -9.49
CA GLY A 23 3.04 0.03 -10.87
C GLY A 23 3.67 1.42 -11.00
N LYS A 24 4.05 2.08 -9.91
CA LYS A 24 4.94 3.25 -9.95
C LYS A 24 6.37 2.74 -10.13
N VAL A 25 6.95 3.04 -11.29
CA VAL A 25 8.37 2.80 -11.55
C VAL A 25 9.16 3.89 -10.82
N ASN A 26 10.23 3.50 -10.13
CA ASN A 26 11.13 4.44 -9.47
C ASN A 26 11.79 5.38 -10.49
N GLY A 27 11.75 6.67 -10.18
CA GLY A 27 12.06 7.77 -11.10
C GLY A 27 10.79 8.35 -11.70
N GLY A 28 10.48 9.62 -11.39
CA GLY A 28 9.30 10.32 -11.89
C GLY A 28 9.04 9.99 -13.36
N LYS A 29 7.80 9.61 -13.69
CA LYS A 29 7.42 9.08 -15.01
C LYS A 29 7.94 10.02 -16.09
N LEU A 30 9.05 9.66 -16.74
CA LEU A 30 9.59 10.47 -17.82
C LEU A 30 8.49 10.65 -18.87
N PRO A 31 8.21 11.89 -19.32
CA PRO A 31 7.21 12.12 -20.34
C PRO A 31 7.48 11.27 -21.57
N LEU A 32 6.42 10.76 -22.21
CA LEU A 32 6.58 10.15 -23.52
C LEU A 32 7.11 11.20 -24.49
N TRP A 33 8.06 10.78 -25.33
CA TRP A 33 8.63 11.67 -26.34
C TRP A 33 7.54 12.21 -27.26
N LEU A 34 7.73 13.45 -27.71
CA LEU A 34 6.76 14.14 -28.55
C LEU A 34 6.32 13.33 -29.78
N PRO A 35 7.19 12.62 -30.53
CA PRO A 35 6.77 11.80 -31.66
C PRO A 35 5.85 10.66 -31.25
N LYS A 36 6.00 10.13 -30.04
CA LYS A 36 5.22 9.01 -29.52
C LYS A 36 3.80 9.44 -29.13
N VAL A 37 3.64 10.58 -28.45
CA VAL A 37 2.32 11.17 -28.16
C VAL A 37 1.64 11.74 -29.39
N LYS A 38 2.42 12.19 -30.37
CA LYS A 38 1.92 12.60 -31.69
C LYS A 38 1.68 11.42 -32.64
N GLU A 39 2.02 10.20 -32.25
CA GLU A 39 1.84 8.98 -33.04
C GLU A 39 2.50 9.08 -34.42
N GLY A 40 3.74 9.59 -34.46
CA GLY A 40 4.53 9.76 -35.68
C GLY A 40 4.16 10.99 -36.51
N ARG A 41 3.18 11.80 -36.10
CA ARG A 41 2.79 13.02 -36.83
C ARG A 41 3.88 14.11 -36.73
N PRO A 42 4.16 14.85 -37.81
CA PRO A 42 5.20 15.86 -37.83
C PRO A 42 4.90 17.02 -36.89
N VAL A 43 5.92 17.58 -36.25
CA VAL A 43 5.85 18.84 -35.50
C VAL A 43 5.55 19.97 -36.50
N THR A 44 4.51 20.75 -36.23
CA THR A 44 4.05 21.83 -37.13
C THR A 44 4.45 23.21 -36.63
N SER A 45 4.80 23.34 -35.35
CA SER A 45 5.30 24.58 -34.77
C SER A 45 6.75 24.84 -35.17
N THR A 46 7.04 26.08 -35.55
CA THR A 46 8.40 26.55 -35.87
C THR A 46 9.17 27.05 -34.65
N GLY A 47 8.63 26.92 -33.44
CA GLY A 47 9.26 27.41 -32.21
C GLY A 47 10.58 26.70 -31.91
N GLN A 48 11.60 27.46 -31.51
CA GLN A 48 12.96 26.95 -31.25
C GLN A 48 13.00 25.81 -30.23
N LEU A 49 12.14 25.86 -29.20
CA LEU A 49 12.03 24.79 -28.20
C LEU A 49 11.77 23.43 -28.86
N LEU A 50 10.85 23.38 -29.83
CA LEU A 50 10.40 22.13 -30.47
C LEU A 50 11.35 21.64 -31.58
N GLN A 51 12.44 22.37 -31.84
CA GLN A 51 13.51 21.95 -32.74
C GLN A 51 14.65 21.21 -32.02
N LEU A 52 14.62 21.18 -30.68
CA LEU A 52 15.57 20.43 -29.88
C LEU A 52 15.36 18.91 -30.07
N PRO A 53 16.41 18.08 -29.85
CA PRO A 53 16.26 16.63 -29.80
C PRO A 53 15.19 16.20 -28.79
N HIS A 54 14.44 15.16 -29.12
CA HIS A 54 13.27 14.74 -28.35
C HIS A 54 13.62 14.29 -26.93
N GLU A 55 14.83 13.78 -26.73
CA GLU A 55 15.41 13.41 -25.44
C GLU A 55 15.55 14.65 -24.55
N ILE A 56 16.07 15.74 -25.10
CA ILE A 56 16.23 17.02 -24.39
C ILE A 56 14.88 17.62 -24.05
N LEU A 57 13.92 17.59 -24.99
CA LEU A 57 12.55 18.02 -24.75
C LEU A 57 11.89 17.24 -23.60
N ALA A 58 12.05 15.91 -23.59
CA ALA A 58 11.51 15.08 -22.53
C ALA A 58 12.15 15.40 -21.17
N THR A 59 13.46 15.64 -21.13
CA THR A 59 14.16 16.08 -19.91
C THR A 59 13.67 17.44 -19.41
N ILE A 60 13.52 18.43 -20.29
CA ILE A 60 13.01 19.76 -19.92
C ILE A 60 11.60 19.65 -19.32
N VAL A 61 10.73 18.87 -19.95
CA VAL A 61 9.35 18.71 -19.51
C VAL A 61 9.27 17.91 -18.21
N ALA A 62 10.17 16.94 -18.01
CA ALA A 62 10.29 16.21 -16.75
C ALA A 62 10.59 17.14 -15.56
N PHE A 63 11.44 18.17 -15.75
CA PHE A 63 11.75 19.16 -14.71
C PHE A 63 10.55 20.01 -14.27
N ILE A 64 9.54 20.15 -15.14
CA ILE A 64 8.31 20.91 -14.85
C ILE A 64 7.08 20.00 -14.68
N ALA A 65 7.26 18.67 -14.62
CA ALA A 65 6.17 17.71 -14.63
C ALA A 65 5.22 17.87 -13.43
N ASP A 66 5.76 18.25 -12.27
CA ASP A 66 4.99 18.45 -11.03
C ASP A 66 4.37 19.85 -10.94
N ASP A 67 4.83 20.81 -11.76
CA ASP A 67 4.26 22.16 -11.83
C ASP A 67 3.12 22.22 -12.85
N ARG A 68 1.91 21.91 -12.36
CA ARG A 68 0.67 21.97 -13.16
C ARG A 68 0.43 23.34 -13.80
N ARG A 69 0.83 24.43 -13.14
CA ARG A 69 0.62 25.79 -13.67
C ARG A 69 1.54 26.02 -14.86
N THR A 70 2.80 25.66 -14.74
CA THR A 70 3.78 25.77 -15.82
C THR A 70 3.42 24.88 -17.02
N LEU A 71 2.99 23.64 -16.78
CA LEU A 71 2.48 22.78 -17.85
C LEU A 71 1.24 23.36 -18.55
N ALA A 72 0.33 23.98 -17.81
CA ALA A 72 -0.85 24.61 -18.39
C ALA A 72 -0.49 25.84 -19.25
N MET A 73 0.51 26.62 -18.85
CA MET A 73 1.04 27.72 -19.66
C MET A 73 1.71 27.20 -20.94
N LEU A 74 2.53 26.15 -20.84
CA LEU A 74 3.16 25.52 -22.00
C LEU A 74 2.10 25.01 -23.00
N ALA A 75 1.03 24.39 -22.52
CA ALA A 75 -0.05 23.86 -23.36
C ALA A 75 -0.81 24.92 -24.17
N GLN A 76 -0.70 26.20 -23.81
CA GLN A 76 -1.34 27.32 -24.51
C GLN A 76 -0.50 27.85 -25.69
N VAL A 77 0.81 27.54 -25.74
CA VAL A 77 1.75 28.10 -26.73
C VAL A 77 1.46 27.61 -28.15
N SER A 78 1.24 26.32 -28.33
CA SER A 78 0.95 25.71 -29.64
C SER A 78 0.27 24.35 -29.48
N ARG A 79 -0.25 23.79 -30.58
CA ARG A 79 -0.81 22.42 -30.57
C ARG A 79 0.24 21.37 -30.19
N ASP A 80 1.50 21.61 -30.55
CA ASP A 80 2.61 20.71 -30.24
C ASP A 80 3.03 20.83 -28.78
N CYS A 81 3.10 22.05 -28.25
CA CYS A 81 3.33 22.28 -26.83
C CYS A 81 2.18 21.73 -25.97
N ARG A 82 0.94 21.73 -26.48
CA ARG A 82 -0.19 21.07 -25.83
C ARG A 82 -0.01 19.56 -25.71
N GLN A 83 0.44 18.89 -26.78
CA GLN A 83 0.73 17.46 -26.74
C GLN A 83 1.93 17.15 -25.84
N LEU A 84 2.96 17.99 -25.91
CA LEU A 84 4.13 17.86 -25.06
C LEU A 84 3.77 18.01 -23.57
N ALA A 85 3.04 19.04 -23.19
CA ALA A 85 2.54 19.22 -21.83
C ALA A 85 1.58 18.08 -21.43
N GLY A 86 0.73 17.66 -22.36
CA GLY A 86 -0.21 16.54 -22.20
C GLY A 86 0.48 15.24 -21.80
N SER A 87 1.69 14.98 -22.32
CA SER A 87 2.51 13.81 -22.00
C SER A 87 2.86 13.67 -20.51
N CYS A 88 2.79 14.76 -19.74
CA CYS A 88 2.86 14.77 -18.28
C CYS A 88 1.48 14.89 -17.64
N GLN A 89 0.67 15.85 -18.10
CA GLN A 89 -0.62 16.18 -17.48
C GLN A 89 -1.60 15.01 -17.47
N TYR A 90 -1.56 14.15 -18.49
CA TYR A 90 -2.46 13.01 -18.66
C TYR A 90 -1.76 11.67 -18.52
N ALA A 91 -0.47 11.64 -18.13
CA ALA A 91 0.29 10.40 -17.95
C ALA A 91 -0.39 9.44 -16.97
N ASP A 92 -1.03 9.99 -15.93
CA ASP A 92 -1.75 9.27 -14.91
C ASP A 92 -3.22 9.70 -14.84
N LEU A 93 -4.10 8.85 -15.38
CA LEU A 93 -5.53 9.10 -15.41
C LEU A 93 -6.21 8.36 -14.26
N ARG A 94 -6.86 9.11 -13.36
CA ARG A 94 -7.75 8.56 -12.33
C ARG A 94 -9.20 8.87 -12.66
N LEU A 95 -10.01 7.82 -12.81
CA LEU A 95 -11.45 7.90 -13.00
C LEU A 95 -12.14 7.56 -11.67
N ASP A 96 -12.81 8.56 -11.09
CA ASP A 96 -13.42 8.52 -9.77
C ASP A 96 -14.95 8.68 -9.78
N TYR A 97 -15.56 8.47 -10.95
CA TYR A 97 -16.99 8.67 -11.22
C TYR A 97 -17.49 10.14 -11.12
N SER A 98 -16.60 11.12 -10.91
CA SER A 98 -16.97 12.54 -10.91
C SER A 98 -17.33 13.09 -12.29
N LYS A 99 -17.97 14.26 -12.34
CA LYS A 99 -18.30 14.96 -13.61
C LYS A 99 -17.09 15.17 -14.52
N ILE A 100 -15.90 15.39 -13.94
CA ILE A 100 -14.64 15.53 -14.70
C ILE A 100 -14.25 14.19 -15.32
N SER A 101 -14.28 13.11 -14.54
CA SER A 101 -14.02 11.74 -15.02
C SER A 101 -14.94 11.37 -16.19
N TRP A 102 -16.23 11.72 -16.09
CA TRP A 102 -17.20 11.53 -17.18
C TRP A 102 -16.89 12.36 -18.43
N HIS A 103 -16.42 13.60 -18.29
CA HIS A 103 -16.03 14.44 -19.43
C HIS A 103 -14.80 13.90 -20.15
N ILE A 104 -13.80 13.45 -19.39
CA ILE A 104 -12.60 12.80 -19.95
C ILE A 104 -12.99 11.50 -20.66
N LEU A 105 -13.82 10.67 -20.02
CA LEU A 105 -14.28 9.41 -20.61
C LEU A 105 -15.03 9.63 -21.93
N LYS A 106 -15.95 10.59 -22.00
CA LYS A 106 -16.64 10.95 -23.26
C LYS A 106 -15.69 11.46 -24.34
N THR A 107 -14.61 12.13 -23.94
CA THR A 107 -13.58 12.58 -24.90
C THR A 107 -12.85 11.37 -25.47
N LEU A 108 -12.40 10.45 -24.62
CA LEU A 108 -11.71 9.22 -25.03
C LEU A 108 -12.61 8.28 -25.84
N GLU A 109 -13.90 8.20 -25.52
CA GLU A 109 -14.88 7.45 -26.30
C GLU A 109 -14.97 7.97 -27.73
N ARG A 110 -15.00 9.30 -27.93
CA ARG A 110 -14.94 9.90 -29.27
C ARG A 110 -13.64 9.59 -29.99
N GLU A 111 -12.51 9.63 -29.28
CA GLU A 111 -11.20 9.26 -29.85
C GLU A 111 -11.19 7.80 -30.31
N ALA A 112 -11.69 6.90 -29.48
CA ALA A 112 -11.84 5.48 -29.81
C ALA A 112 -12.73 5.28 -31.04
N GLN A 113 -13.86 6.00 -31.12
CA GLN A 113 -14.79 5.89 -32.24
C GLN A 113 -14.19 6.40 -33.56
N ILE A 114 -13.43 7.51 -33.52
CA ILE A 114 -12.68 8.00 -34.68
C ILE A 114 -11.67 6.95 -35.18
N ARG A 115 -10.99 6.25 -34.26
CA ARG A 115 -9.99 5.23 -34.60
C ARG A 115 -10.60 3.92 -35.11
N ARG A 116 -11.79 3.53 -34.62
CA ARG A 116 -12.54 2.36 -35.10
C ARG A 116 -13.07 2.54 -36.53
N SER A 117 -13.22 3.77 -37.00
CA SER A 117 -13.74 4.09 -38.34
C SER A 117 -12.67 4.77 -39.22
N PRO A 118 -11.71 4.00 -39.76
CA PRO A 118 -10.55 4.54 -40.49
C PRO A 118 -10.92 5.37 -41.73
N GLY A 119 -12.13 5.19 -42.30
CA GLY A 119 -12.62 5.97 -43.45
C GLY A 119 -12.79 7.49 -43.17
N VAL A 120 -12.88 7.92 -41.91
CA VAL A 120 -12.99 9.34 -41.53
C VAL A 120 -11.63 10.04 -41.47
N LEU A 121 -10.54 9.29 -41.22
CA LEU A 121 -9.18 9.84 -41.14
C LEU A 121 -8.63 10.30 -42.50
N LEU A 122 -9.20 9.81 -43.61
CA LEU A 122 -8.74 10.12 -44.97
C LEU A 122 -9.32 11.42 -45.55
N ASN A 123 -10.44 11.95 -45.02
CA ASN A 123 -11.19 13.04 -45.67
C ASN A 123 -11.14 14.39 -44.95
N ASN A 124 -10.49 14.54 -43.79
CA ASN A 124 -10.35 15.83 -43.11
C ASN A 124 -8.91 16.10 -42.67
N VAL A 125 -8.33 17.16 -43.24
CA VAL A 125 -6.93 17.65 -43.13
C VAL A 125 -6.54 18.15 -41.72
N ILE A 126 -7.33 17.92 -40.66
CA ILE A 126 -6.96 18.29 -39.29
C ILE A 126 -7.46 17.23 -38.31
N SER A 127 -6.65 16.20 -38.05
CA SER A 127 -6.93 15.27 -36.94
C SER A 127 -6.81 16.02 -35.60
N PRO A 128 -7.76 15.83 -34.65
CA PRO A 128 -7.70 16.49 -33.34
C PRO A 128 -6.43 16.11 -32.57
N THR A 129 -6.00 17.00 -31.67
CA THR A 129 -5.05 16.66 -30.60
C THR A 129 -5.74 15.70 -29.63
N PHE A 130 -5.32 14.44 -29.64
CA PHE A 130 -5.87 13.39 -28.79
C PHE A 130 -5.20 13.37 -27.42
N ILE A 131 -5.97 13.05 -26.39
CA ILE A 131 -5.50 12.88 -25.01
C ILE A 131 -5.03 11.44 -24.80
N GLY A 132 -5.70 10.47 -25.43
CA GLY A 132 -5.44 9.05 -25.26
C GLY A 132 -3.97 8.61 -25.40
N PRO A 133 -3.21 9.08 -26.41
CA PRO A 133 -1.78 8.78 -26.54
C PRO A 133 -0.90 9.27 -25.39
N CYS A 134 -1.36 10.22 -24.58
CA CYS A 134 -0.62 10.70 -23.42
C CYS A 134 -0.83 9.83 -22.18
N ILE A 135 -1.84 8.95 -22.16
CA ILE A 135 -2.20 8.14 -20.99
C ILE A 135 -1.32 6.90 -20.92
N ARG A 136 -0.66 6.72 -19.78
CA ARG A 136 0.20 5.56 -19.48
C ARG A 136 -0.32 4.72 -18.33
N THR A 137 -0.97 5.35 -17.36
CA THR A 137 -1.55 4.65 -16.22
C THR A 137 -3.02 5.01 -16.04
N LEU A 138 -3.83 4.00 -15.78
CA LEU A 138 -5.27 4.16 -15.56
C LEU A 138 -5.63 3.60 -14.18
N THR A 139 -6.20 4.45 -13.33
CA THR A 139 -6.79 4.07 -12.05
C THR A 139 -8.30 4.22 -12.11
N VAL A 140 -9.03 3.12 -11.95
CA VAL A 140 -10.49 3.11 -11.85
C VAL A 140 -10.85 2.90 -10.39
N HIS A 141 -11.30 3.96 -9.73
CA HIS A 141 -11.64 3.96 -8.31
C HIS A 141 -12.76 4.96 -8.06
N SER A 142 -13.98 4.53 -8.40
CA SER A 142 -15.21 5.27 -8.22
C SER A 142 -15.40 5.64 -6.75
N LYS A 143 -15.63 6.93 -6.47
CA LYS A 143 -15.86 7.39 -5.09
C LYS A 143 -17.29 7.10 -4.66
N PRO A 144 -17.52 6.52 -3.47
CA PRO A 144 -18.87 6.20 -3.00
C PRO A 144 -19.85 7.36 -3.06
N THR A 145 -19.42 8.55 -2.64
CA THR A 145 -20.24 9.76 -2.69
C THR A 145 -20.62 10.17 -4.11
N LYS A 146 -19.73 9.97 -5.10
CA LYS A 146 -20.00 10.34 -6.50
C LYS A 146 -20.91 9.36 -7.21
N VAL A 147 -20.80 8.07 -6.89
CA VAL A 147 -21.72 7.05 -7.40
C VAL A 147 -23.12 7.26 -6.80
N ALA A 148 -23.20 7.51 -5.48
CA ALA A 148 -24.45 7.85 -4.80
C ALA A 148 -25.12 9.11 -5.39
N ASP A 149 -24.37 10.18 -5.63
CA ASP A 149 -24.90 11.42 -6.22
C ASP A 149 -25.50 11.19 -7.62
N PHE A 150 -24.87 10.33 -8.44
CA PHE A 150 -25.32 10.05 -9.81
C PHE A 150 -26.56 9.15 -9.84
N HIS A 151 -26.60 8.15 -8.96
CA HIS A 151 -27.68 7.16 -8.86
C HIS A 151 -28.53 7.40 -7.60
N LYS A 152 -28.88 8.68 -7.37
CA LYS A 152 -29.53 9.13 -6.14
C LYS A 152 -30.81 8.36 -5.81
N ASP A 153 -31.64 8.08 -6.80
CA ASP A 153 -32.90 7.35 -6.60
C ASP A 153 -32.67 5.94 -6.03
N PHE A 154 -31.62 5.24 -6.50
CA PHE A 154 -31.25 3.92 -5.99
C PHE A 154 -30.62 4.03 -4.60
N PHE A 155 -29.76 5.02 -4.38
CA PHE A 155 -29.13 5.27 -3.08
C PHE A 155 -30.17 5.63 -1.99
N ASP A 156 -31.08 6.56 -2.25
CA ASP A 156 -32.06 7.00 -1.25
C ASP A 156 -32.96 5.84 -0.78
N VAL A 157 -33.25 4.89 -1.68
CA VAL A 157 -34.02 3.67 -1.38
C VAL A 157 -33.19 2.62 -0.63
N LEU A 158 -31.93 2.42 -0.99
CA LEU A 158 -31.08 1.40 -0.38
C LEU A 158 -30.69 1.72 1.08
N TRP A 159 -30.65 3.00 1.45
CA TRP A 159 -30.34 3.46 2.82
C TRP A 159 -31.55 4.00 3.59
N ASP A 160 -32.78 3.62 3.20
CA ASP A 160 -34.04 4.01 3.87
C ASP A 160 -34.16 5.54 4.12
N ARG A 161 -33.61 6.37 3.21
CA ARG A 161 -33.65 7.85 3.32
C ARG A 161 -34.97 8.45 2.79
N VAL A 162 -35.85 7.61 2.27
CA VAL A 162 -37.19 7.99 1.79
C VAL A 162 -38.23 7.63 2.85
N PRO A 163 -39.20 8.52 3.19
CA PRO A 163 -40.17 8.30 4.27
C PRO A 163 -41.08 7.07 4.11
N ASN A 164 -41.23 6.55 2.90
CA ASN A 164 -42.01 5.36 2.59
C ASN A 164 -41.07 4.24 2.13
N ARG A 165 -41.05 3.10 2.84
CA ARG A 165 -40.30 1.91 2.39
C ARG A 165 -40.74 1.53 0.98
N ALA A 166 -39.81 1.60 0.03
CA ALA A 166 -40.06 1.18 -1.34
C ALA A 166 -40.40 -0.32 -1.39
N SER A 167 -41.26 -0.74 -2.33
CA SER A 167 -41.55 -2.17 -2.49
C SER A 167 -40.30 -2.92 -2.98
N PRO A 168 -40.12 -4.21 -2.64
CA PRO A 168 -38.97 -5.01 -3.10
C PRO A 168 -38.78 -4.99 -4.63
N GLU A 169 -39.87 -4.96 -5.40
CA GLU A 169 -39.85 -4.87 -6.85
C GLU A 169 -39.24 -3.55 -7.30
N LYS A 170 -39.61 -2.43 -6.64
CA LYS A 170 -39.07 -1.12 -6.98
C LYS A 170 -37.57 -1.02 -6.68
N ILE A 171 -37.12 -1.62 -5.58
CA ILE A 171 -35.69 -1.72 -5.25
C ILE A 171 -34.95 -2.48 -6.35
N SER A 172 -35.49 -3.62 -6.80
CA SER A 172 -34.90 -4.42 -7.88
C SER A 172 -34.84 -3.66 -9.20
N GLU A 173 -35.90 -2.94 -9.58
CA GLU A 173 -35.90 -2.13 -10.81
C GLU A 173 -34.82 -1.03 -10.79
N LEU A 174 -34.71 -0.30 -9.68
CA LEU A 174 -33.73 0.78 -9.53
C LEU A 174 -32.30 0.24 -9.52
N ARG A 175 -32.10 -0.92 -8.89
CA ARG A 175 -30.84 -1.66 -8.88
C ARG A 175 -30.41 -2.05 -10.30
N ASP A 176 -31.30 -2.70 -11.05
CA ASP A 176 -31.02 -3.17 -12.41
C ASP A 176 -30.77 -2.00 -13.36
N LYS A 177 -31.53 -0.91 -13.21
CA LYS A 177 -31.31 0.34 -13.95
C LYS A 177 -29.93 0.93 -13.66
N ALA A 178 -29.56 1.09 -12.38
CA ALA A 178 -28.27 1.66 -11.98
C ALA A 178 -27.10 0.83 -12.50
N LEU A 179 -27.18 -0.50 -12.39
CA LEU A 179 -26.19 -1.43 -12.92
C LEU A 179 -26.09 -1.33 -14.45
N ALA A 180 -27.21 -1.36 -15.17
CA ALA A 180 -27.24 -1.23 -16.62
C ALA A 180 -26.62 0.09 -17.08
N GLU A 181 -26.91 1.20 -16.38
CA GLU A 181 -26.31 2.49 -16.67
C GLU A 181 -24.79 2.50 -16.43
N TYR A 182 -24.31 1.89 -15.35
CA TYR A 182 -22.86 1.75 -15.12
C TYR A 182 -22.19 0.93 -16.23
N LEU A 183 -22.74 -0.25 -16.56
CA LEU A 183 -22.15 -1.13 -17.58
C LEU A 183 -22.14 -0.48 -18.97
N THR A 184 -23.25 0.15 -19.37
CA THR A 184 -23.42 0.67 -20.73
C THR A 184 -22.84 2.07 -20.92
N LYS A 185 -22.97 2.96 -19.94
CA LYS A 185 -22.54 4.37 -20.08
C LYS A 185 -21.14 4.63 -19.54
N TYR A 186 -20.63 3.78 -18.63
CA TYR A 186 -19.31 3.98 -18.01
C TYR A 186 -18.31 2.90 -18.42
N ARG A 187 -18.60 1.62 -18.12
CA ARG A 187 -17.64 0.53 -18.34
C ARG A 187 -17.39 0.24 -19.82
N ALA A 188 -18.43 0.11 -20.65
CA ALA A 188 -18.25 -0.19 -22.07
C ALA A 188 -17.48 0.92 -22.83
N PRO A 189 -17.78 2.23 -22.65
CA PRO A 189 -16.96 3.31 -23.21
C PRO A 189 -15.51 3.30 -22.70
N LEU A 190 -15.29 2.91 -21.45
CA LEU A 190 -13.95 2.83 -20.87
C LEU A 190 -13.13 1.71 -21.50
N LEU A 191 -13.72 0.53 -21.66
CA LEU A 191 -13.07 -0.59 -22.36
C LEU A 191 -12.74 -0.22 -23.81
N ALA A 192 -13.66 0.46 -24.51
CA ALA A 192 -13.41 0.97 -25.86
C ALA A 192 -12.28 2.00 -25.89
N ALA A 193 -12.23 2.92 -24.92
CA ALA A 193 -11.16 3.89 -24.79
C ALA A 193 -9.79 3.22 -24.56
N MET A 194 -9.74 2.22 -23.69
CA MET A 194 -8.51 1.46 -23.43
C MET A 194 -8.01 0.76 -24.70
N GLU A 195 -8.88 0.06 -25.41
CA GLU A 195 -8.51 -0.74 -26.59
C GLU A 195 -8.08 0.12 -27.79
N TYR A 196 -8.72 1.29 -27.99
CA TYR A 196 -8.52 2.07 -29.21
C TYR A 196 -7.86 3.43 -28.98
N ALA A 197 -8.16 4.14 -27.88
CA ALA A 197 -7.66 5.50 -27.65
C ALA A 197 -6.34 5.56 -26.88
N MET A 198 -5.99 4.54 -26.09
CA MET A 198 -4.82 4.53 -25.20
C MET A 198 -3.69 3.58 -25.65
N PRO A 199 -2.99 3.85 -26.76
CA PRO A 199 -2.02 2.93 -27.34
C PRO A 199 -0.77 2.70 -26.48
N HIS A 200 -0.49 3.59 -25.53
CA HIS A 200 0.70 3.55 -24.66
C HIS A 200 0.36 3.22 -23.20
N LEU A 201 -0.80 2.59 -22.97
CA LEU A 201 -1.22 2.19 -21.63
C LEU A 201 -0.33 1.06 -21.08
N GLU A 202 0.39 1.35 -20.00
CA GLU A 202 1.38 0.46 -19.38
C GLU A 202 0.88 -0.12 -18.04
N ALA A 203 0.00 0.58 -17.32
CA ALA A 203 -0.50 0.12 -16.04
C ALA A 203 -2.00 0.34 -15.85
N ILE A 204 -2.68 -0.64 -15.25
CA ILE A 204 -4.08 -0.54 -14.81
C ILE A 204 -4.16 -0.88 -13.32
N SER A 205 -4.84 -0.03 -12.56
CA SER A 205 -5.29 -0.33 -11.20
C SER A 205 -6.81 -0.23 -11.12
N TRP A 206 -7.46 -1.35 -10.88
CA TRP A 206 -8.91 -1.47 -10.83
C TRP A 206 -9.37 -1.74 -9.40
N TYR A 207 -10.19 -0.84 -8.87
CA TYR A 207 -10.75 -0.90 -7.51
C TYR A 207 -12.28 -0.99 -7.50
N ASP A 208 -12.93 -0.78 -8.65
CA ASP A 208 -14.39 -0.86 -8.73
C ASP A 208 -14.85 -2.32 -8.57
N GLY A 209 -15.61 -2.59 -7.51
CA GLY A 209 -16.09 -3.93 -7.16
C GLY A 209 -17.22 -4.49 -8.02
N VAL A 210 -17.65 -3.84 -9.10
CA VAL A 210 -18.67 -4.41 -10.01
C VAL A 210 -18.08 -5.59 -10.81
N CYS A 211 -18.81 -6.70 -10.93
CA CYS A 211 -18.28 -7.95 -11.48
C CYS A 211 -17.66 -7.80 -12.88
N LEU A 212 -16.39 -8.21 -13.00
CA LEU A 212 -15.61 -8.28 -14.24
C LEU A 212 -16.03 -9.50 -15.06
N ASP A 213 -16.21 -9.29 -16.36
CA ASP A 213 -16.69 -10.30 -17.31
C ASP A 213 -15.60 -10.63 -18.34
N ASP A 214 -15.90 -11.58 -19.22
CA ASP A 214 -15.00 -12.05 -20.27
C ASP A 214 -14.52 -10.91 -21.19
N GLU A 215 -15.38 -9.93 -21.48
CA GLU A 215 -15.03 -8.78 -22.32
C GLU A 215 -13.94 -7.91 -21.69
N PHE A 216 -14.00 -7.71 -20.36
CA PHE A 216 -12.92 -7.01 -19.65
C PHE A 216 -11.59 -7.74 -19.80
N PHE A 217 -11.55 -9.05 -19.57
CA PHE A 217 -10.31 -9.81 -19.66
C PHE A 217 -9.81 -9.93 -21.10
N ARG A 218 -10.70 -10.04 -22.09
CA ARG A 218 -10.37 -9.97 -23.52
C ARG A 218 -9.66 -8.66 -23.86
N VAL A 219 -10.19 -7.53 -23.41
CA VAL A 219 -9.54 -6.23 -23.65
C VAL A 219 -8.19 -6.17 -22.94
N VAL A 220 -8.16 -6.47 -21.65
CA VAL A 220 -6.95 -6.36 -20.82
C VAL A 220 -5.80 -7.21 -21.35
N THR A 221 -6.06 -8.46 -21.73
CA THR A 221 -5.05 -9.38 -22.29
C THR A 221 -4.46 -8.97 -23.63
N ASN A 222 -5.14 -8.10 -24.39
CA ASN A 222 -4.67 -7.59 -25.68
C ASN A 222 -3.91 -6.25 -25.57
N LEU A 223 -3.85 -5.65 -24.38
CA LEU A 223 -3.15 -4.39 -24.16
C LEU A 223 -1.65 -4.60 -23.87
N PRO A 224 -0.78 -3.62 -24.18
CA PRO A 224 0.66 -3.68 -23.93
C PRO A 224 1.02 -3.43 -22.45
N LEU A 225 0.24 -3.99 -21.53
CA LEU A 225 0.36 -3.76 -20.10
C LEU A 225 1.62 -4.40 -19.53
N ARG A 226 2.24 -3.67 -18.60
CA ARG A 226 3.34 -4.10 -17.74
C ARG A 226 2.88 -4.32 -16.30
N HIS A 227 1.86 -3.59 -15.85
CA HIS A 227 1.37 -3.70 -14.47
C HIS A 227 -0.15 -3.81 -14.44
N LEU A 228 -0.66 -4.84 -13.77
CA LEU A 228 -2.09 -5.05 -13.58
C LEU A 228 -2.39 -5.25 -12.10
N LYS A 229 -3.23 -4.39 -11.54
CA LYS A 229 -3.79 -4.52 -10.20
C LYS A 229 -5.30 -4.64 -10.28
N LEU A 230 -5.79 -5.77 -9.79
CA LEU A 230 -7.19 -5.99 -9.49
C LEU A 230 -7.31 -6.01 -7.97
N SER A 231 -7.97 -5.01 -7.39
CA SER A 231 -8.12 -4.87 -5.95
C SER A 231 -9.60 -4.93 -5.59
N ASN A 232 -9.94 -5.79 -4.64
CA ASN A 232 -11.32 -5.99 -4.21
C ASN A 232 -12.28 -6.25 -5.39
N ALA A 233 -11.82 -7.01 -6.38
CA ALA A 233 -12.55 -7.25 -7.62
C ALA A 233 -13.46 -8.47 -7.51
N HIS A 234 -14.60 -8.45 -8.19
CA HIS A 234 -15.45 -9.62 -8.35
C HIS A 234 -15.39 -10.10 -9.80
N VAL A 235 -15.44 -11.40 -10.04
CA VAL A 235 -15.35 -12.01 -11.37
C VAL A 235 -16.62 -12.80 -11.65
N GLY A 236 -17.28 -12.51 -12.78
CA GLY A 236 -18.56 -13.09 -13.17
C GLY A 236 -18.53 -14.57 -13.58
N GLY A 237 -17.35 -15.19 -13.67
CA GLY A 237 -17.15 -16.62 -13.94
C GLY A 237 -15.68 -16.99 -14.01
N ALA A 238 -15.34 -18.28 -13.96
CA ALA A 238 -13.96 -18.71 -14.17
C ALA A 238 -13.70 -18.92 -15.66
N TYR A 239 -13.12 -17.90 -16.26
CA TYR A 239 -12.73 -17.93 -17.66
C TYR A 239 -11.34 -18.55 -17.76
N ASN A 240 -11.17 -19.51 -18.67
CA ASN A 240 -9.85 -19.83 -19.17
C ASN A 240 -9.53 -18.82 -20.27
N LEU A 241 -8.49 -18.03 -20.05
CA LEU A 241 -8.06 -17.07 -21.05
C LEU A 241 -7.42 -17.84 -22.21
N ALA A 242 -7.96 -17.65 -23.42
CA ALA A 242 -7.42 -18.32 -24.59
C ALA A 242 -5.99 -17.83 -24.86
N PRO A 243 -5.04 -18.73 -25.15
CA PRO A 243 -3.72 -18.32 -25.62
C PRO A 243 -3.88 -17.54 -26.93
N SER A 244 -3.29 -16.34 -27.01
CA SER A 244 -3.34 -15.54 -28.23
C SER A 244 -2.62 -16.25 -29.38
N LEU A 245 -3.24 -16.29 -30.55
CA LEU A 245 -2.63 -16.82 -31.80
C LEU A 245 -1.50 -15.91 -32.33
N ALA A 246 -1.41 -14.68 -31.81
CA ALA A 246 -0.34 -13.72 -32.08
C ALA A 246 0.63 -13.67 -30.89
N PRO A 247 1.87 -13.17 -31.05
CA PRO A 247 2.76 -12.92 -29.93
C PRO A 247 2.01 -12.14 -28.85
N ALA A 248 2.04 -12.62 -27.60
CA ALA A 248 1.32 -11.98 -26.51
C ALA A 248 1.69 -10.48 -26.44
N ALA A 249 0.70 -9.62 -26.71
CA ALA A 249 0.86 -8.16 -26.59
C ALA A 249 1.17 -7.77 -25.14
N MET A 250 0.55 -8.51 -24.21
CA MET A 250 0.75 -8.37 -22.79
C MET A 250 2.13 -8.91 -22.38
N ARG A 251 2.90 -8.05 -21.70
CA ARG A 251 4.21 -8.38 -21.10
C ARG A 251 4.21 -7.92 -19.65
N LEU A 252 3.28 -8.47 -18.86
CA LEU A 252 3.13 -8.10 -17.46
C LEU A 252 4.41 -8.43 -16.72
N ARG A 253 4.96 -7.42 -16.05
CA ARG A 253 6.04 -7.51 -15.07
C ARG A 253 5.51 -7.57 -13.65
N SER A 254 4.36 -6.96 -13.38
CA SER A 254 3.74 -6.99 -12.04
C SER A 254 2.26 -7.33 -12.10
N LEU A 255 1.84 -8.27 -11.28
CA LEU A 255 0.44 -8.66 -11.10
C LEU A 255 0.07 -8.58 -9.62
N TYR A 256 -0.90 -7.75 -9.28
CA TYR A 256 -1.60 -7.79 -7.99
C TYR A 256 -3.00 -8.36 -8.25
N PHE A 257 -3.26 -9.53 -7.68
CA PHE A 257 -4.49 -10.27 -7.90
C PHE A 257 -5.25 -10.44 -6.59
N ASP A 258 -6.34 -9.68 -6.45
CA ASP A 258 -7.23 -9.67 -5.29
C ASP A 258 -8.66 -9.67 -5.79
N ALA A 259 -9.13 -10.86 -6.14
CA ALA A 259 -10.43 -11.05 -6.77
C ALA A 259 -11.14 -12.32 -6.27
N GLU A 260 -12.48 -12.30 -6.24
CA GLU A 260 -13.31 -13.46 -5.92
C GLU A 260 -14.36 -13.74 -6.99
N LEU A 261 -14.89 -14.97 -7.00
CA LEU A 261 -16.04 -15.29 -7.84
C LEU A 261 -17.29 -14.59 -7.30
N CYS A 262 -18.03 -14.00 -8.23
CA CYS A 262 -19.30 -13.34 -8.00
C CYS A 262 -20.36 -14.40 -7.63
N GLN A 263 -20.76 -14.51 -6.35
CA GLN A 263 -21.55 -15.64 -5.81
C GLN A 263 -23.08 -15.61 -6.08
N GLY A 264 -23.59 -14.69 -6.87
CA GLY A 264 -25.02 -14.45 -7.04
C GLY A 264 -25.54 -14.77 -8.43
N GLY A 265 -26.74 -15.31 -8.44
CA GLY A 265 -27.36 -16.05 -9.54
C GLY A 265 -27.70 -15.28 -10.82
N HIS A 266 -27.18 -14.07 -11.03
CA HIS A 266 -27.40 -13.30 -12.26
C HIS A 266 -26.34 -13.56 -13.35
N HIS A 267 -25.17 -14.10 -13.00
CA HIS A 267 -24.21 -14.55 -14.01
C HIS A 267 -24.64 -15.93 -14.52
N LYS A 268 -24.94 -16.01 -15.82
CA LYS A 268 -25.36 -17.25 -16.50
C LYS A 268 -24.26 -18.34 -16.52
N ALA A 269 -23.06 -18.07 -16.01
CA ALA A 269 -21.95 -19.01 -15.95
C ALA A 269 -22.18 -20.05 -14.83
N LYS A 270 -22.98 -21.07 -15.14
CA LYS A 270 -23.38 -22.18 -14.26
C LYS A 270 -22.27 -23.19 -13.89
N GLN A 271 -20.96 -22.91 -14.04
CA GLN A 271 -19.97 -24.01 -14.06
C GLN A 271 -18.61 -23.78 -13.38
N ALA A 272 -18.38 -22.65 -12.71
CA ALA A 272 -17.09 -22.45 -12.05
C ALA A 272 -17.23 -22.27 -10.54
N ASP A 273 -16.57 -23.16 -9.80
CA ASP A 273 -16.52 -23.12 -8.34
C ASP A 273 -15.32 -22.30 -7.81
N THR A 274 -14.39 -21.90 -8.69
CA THR A 274 -13.10 -21.25 -8.35
C THR A 274 -12.64 -20.22 -9.40
N VAL A 275 -12.08 -19.08 -8.98
CA VAL A 275 -11.24 -18.14 -9.77
C VAL A 275 -9.89 -18.76 -10.19
N SER A 276 -9.42 -19.81 -9.52
CA SER A 276 -8.15 -20.50 -9.82
C SER A 276 -7.83 -20.66 -11.34
N PRO A 277 -8.74 -21.12 -12.21
CA PRO A 277 -8.46 -21.26 -13.65
C PRO A 277 -8.10 -19.94 -14.35
N LEU A 278 -8.73 -18.83 -13.95
CA LEU A 278 -8.43 -17.49 -14.47
C LEU A 278 -7.04 -17.04 -14.03
N LEU A 279 -6.71 -17.19 -12.74
CA LEU A 279 -5.39 -16.84 -12.22
C LEU A 279 -4.29 -17.65 -12.91
N VAL A 280 -4.45 -18.97 -13.03
CA VAL A 280 -3.49 -19.84 -13.71
C VAL A 280 -3.33 -19.47 -15.18
N SER A 281 -4.43 -19.17 -15.87
CA SER A 281 -4.39 -18.72 -17.26
C SER A 281 -3.63 -17.39 -17.42
N LEU A 282 -3.86 -16.42 -16.53
CA LEU A 282 -3.11 -15.16 -16.50
C LEU A 282 -1.61 -15.40 -16.28
N LEU A 283 -1.24 -16.22 -15.28
CA LEU A 283 0.15 -16.53 -14.98
C LEU A 283 0.85 -17.23 -16.15
N ARG A 284 0.17 -18.12 -16.87
CA ARG A 284 0.72 -18.76 -18.08
C ARG A 284 0.95 -17.74 -19.19
N LEU A 285 0.00 -16.82 -19.41
CA LEU A 285 0.11 -15.77 -20.43
C LEU A 285 1.29 -14.81 -20.19
N CYS A 286 1.62 -14.51 -18.93
CA CYS A 286 2.73 -13.62 -18.58
C CYS A 286 3.97 -14.33 -18.01
N SER A 287 4.02 -15.66 -18.12
CA SER A 287 5.06 -16.50 -17.50
C SER A 287 6.50 -16.04 -17.76
N SER A 288 6.80 -15.64 -19.00
CA SER A 288 8.14 -15.22 -19.41
C SER A 288 8.51 -13.78 -19.06
N SER A 289 7.58 -12.98 -18.55
CA SER A 289 7.80 -11.56 -18.25
C SER A 289 7.50 -11.17 -16.80
N LEU A 290 6.81 -12.02 -16.04
CA LEU A 290 6.34 -11.70 -14.70
C LEU A 290 7.49 -11.66 -13.71
N GLU A 291 7.79 -10.46 -13.20
CA GLU A 291 8.85 -10.19 -12.22
C GLU A 291 8.31 -10.17 -10.78
N SER A 292 7.04 -9.78 -10.61
CA SER A 292 6.38 -9.57 -9.32
C SER A 292 4.95 -10.10 -9.30
N LEU A 293 4.61 -10.89 -8.29
CA LEU A 293 3.28 -11.41 -8.02
C LEU A 293 2.85 -11.09 -6.58
N THR A 294 1.68 -10.49 -6.42
CA THR A 294 1.03 -10.28 -5.13
C THR A 294 -0.37 -10.86 -5.14
N ILE A 295 -0.70 -11.66 -4.13
CA ILE A 295 -2.03 -12.26 -3.96
C ILE A 295 -2.72 -11.61 -2.76
N GLY A 296 -3.86 -10.97 -3.01
CA GLY A 296 -4.60 -10.20 -2.01
C GLY A 296 -5.57 -11.02 -1.14
N PRO A 297 -6.24 -10.36 -0.18
CA PRO A 297 -7.09 -11.00 0.83
C PRO A 297 -8.45 -11.51 0.36
N MET A 298 -9.03 -10.95 -0.71
CA MET A 298 -10.44 -11.17 -1.09
C MET A 298 -10.76 -12.55 -1.64
N LEU A 299 -9.78 -13.33 -2.10
CA LEU A 299 -10.05 -14.63 -2.74
C LEU A 299 -11.04 -15.45 -1.91
N ALA A 300 -12.22 -15.77 -2.43
CA ALA A 300 -13.24 -16.52 -1.69
C ALA A 300 -12.85 -18.00 -1.46
N GLU A 301 -12.01 -18.54 -2.35
CA GLU A 301 -11.59 -19.93 -2.34
C GLU A 301 -10.78 -20.30 -1.10
N TRP A 302 -11.04 -21.48 -0.56
CA TRP A 302 -10.24 -22.03 0.54
C TRP A 302 -8.84 -22.47 0.08
N ILE A 303 -8.73 -22.97 -1.15
CA ILE A 303 -7.49 -23.47 -1.75
C ILE A 303 -7.39 -22.94 -3.17
N ILE A 304 -6.27 -22.29 -3.51
CA ILE A 304 -5.91 -21.92 -4.87
C ILE A 304 -5.15 -23.10 -5.48
N SER A 305 -5.69 -23.67 -6.56
CA SER A 305 -5.10 -24.83 -7.21
C SER A 305 -4.49 -24.47 -8.56
N PHE A 306 -3.26 -24.92 -8.81
CA PHE A 306 -2.61 -24.82 -10.12
C PHE A 306 -2.90 -26.07 -10.98
N GLY A 307 -3.70 -27.00 -10.47
CA GLY A 307 -3.98 -28.28 -11.11
C GLY A 307 -2.75 -29.20 -11.08
N TYR A 308 -2.50 -29.90 -12.18
CA TYR A 308 -1.45 -30.91 -12.28
C TYR A 308 -0.17 -30.43 -12.96
N GLU A 309 -0.24 -29.33 -13.72
CA GLU A 309 0.88 -28.82 -14.50
C GLU A 309 1.57 -27.65 -13.79
N LEU A 310 2.90 -27.72 -13.70
CA LEU A 310 3.70 -26.64 -13.15
C LEU A 310 3.62 -25.39 -14.04
N VAL A 311 3.50 -24.23 -13.40
CA VAL A 311 3.60 -22.94 -14.09
C VAL A 311 5.05 -22.47 -13.95
N SER A 312 5.78 -22.44 -15.07
CA SER A 312 7.15 -21.92 -15.10
C SER A 312 7.14 -20.40 -15.01
N LEU A 313 7.88 -19.83 -14.05
CA LEU A 313 7.96 -18.39 -13.78
C LEU A 313 9.43 -17.95 -13.70
N PRO A 314 10.18 -18.00 -14.82
CA PRO A 314 11.64 -17.84 -14.82
C PRO A 314 12.12 -16.45 -14.40
N GLU A 315 11.29 -15.41 -14.57
CA GLU A 315 11.65 -14.03 -14.21
C GLU A 315 11.09 -13.60 -12.85
N LEU A 316 10.30 -14.45 -12.17
CA LEU A 316 9.65 -14.07 -10.93
C LEU A 316 10.66 -13.92 -9.80
N ARG A 317 10.85 -12.69 -9.32
CA ARG A 317 11.77 -12.34 -8.23
C ARG A 317 11.04 -11.95 -6.95
N TYR A 318 9.81 -11.46 -7.06
CA TYR A 318 9.03 -10.95 -5.94
C TYR A 318 7.71 -11.70 -5.82
N LEU A 319 7.50 -12.39 -4.69
CA LEU A 319 6.28 -13.10 -4.38
C LEU A 319 5.75 -12.66 -3.02
N ASP A 320 4.60 -11.99 -3.01
CA ASP A 320 3.94 -11.53 -1.79
C ASP A 320 2.59 -12.22 -1.59
N LEU A 321 2.55 -13.13 -0.62
CA LEU A 321 1.34 -13.84 -0.19
C LEU A 321 0.85 -13.35 1.17
N SER A 322 1.46 -12.32 1.77
CA SER A 322 1.16 -11.90 3.15
C SER A 322 -0.25 -11.33 3.33
N GLY A 323 -0.89 -10.91 2.24
CA GLY A 323 -2.28 -10.47 2.23
C GLY A 323 -3.30 -11.61 2.22
N THR A 324 -2.92 -12.82 1.80
CA THR A 324 -3.86 -13.92 1.63
C THR A 324 -3.97 -14.80 2.88
N THR A 325 -5.20 -15.22 3.16
CA THR A 325 -5.52 -16.21 4.20
C THR A 325 -5.76 -17.61 3.63
N ARG A 326 -5.52 -17.78 2.32
CA ARG A 326 -5.87 -18.99 1.56
C ARG A 326 -4.70 -19.95 1.45
N ARG A 327 -5.02 -21.22 1.25
CA ARG A 327 -4.04 -22.28 1.04
C ARG A 327 -3.71 -22.39 -0.44
N PHE A 328 -2.53 -22.93 -0.73
CA PHE A 328 -2.09 -23.25 -2.08
C PHE A 328 -1.83 -24.75 -2.14
N ASP A 329 -2.18 -25.38 -3.26
CA ASP A 329 -1.85 -26.79 -3.46
C ASP A 329 -0.34 -27.02 -3.65
N THR A 330 0.06 -28.29 -3.62
CA THR A 330 1.46 -28.70 -3.80
C THR A 330 2.04 -28.21 -5.14
N THR A 331 1.23 -28.18 -6.20
CA THR A 331 1.66 -27.75 -7.55
C THR A 331 1.97 -26.26 -7.59
N ALA A 332 1.14 -25.43 -6.94
CA ALA A 332 1.37 -24.00 -6.81
C ALA A 332 2.66 -23.71 -6.03
N TRP A 333 2.86 -24.36 -4.89
CA TRP A 333 4.10 -24.20 -4.12
C TRP A 333 5.35 -24.63 -4.88
N ARG A 334 5.31 -25.74 -5.60
CA ARG A 334 6.42 -26.17 -6.46
C ARG A 334 6.69 -25.18 -7.59
N SER A 335 5.65 -24.61 -8.18
CA SER A 335 5.79 -23.57 -9.21
C SER A 335 6.49 -22.33 -8.64
N PHE A 336 6.08 -21.87 -7.46
CA PHE A 336 6.69 -20.73 -6.79
C PHE A 336 8.14 -20.98 -6.35
N PHE A 337 8.44 -22.15 -5.78
CA PHE A 337 9.81 -22.46 -5.31
C PHE A 337 10.77 -22.85 -6.44
N SER A 338 10.25 -23.11 -7.65
CA SER A 338 11.07 -23.24 -8.85
C SER A 338 11.51 -21.90 -9.43
N ALA A 339 10.83 -20.80 -9.04
CA ALA A 339 11.19 -19.47 -9.49
C ALA A 339 12.43 -18.94 -8.74
N PRO A 340 13.25 -18.10 -9.38
CA PRO A 340 14.48 -17.60 -8.78
C PRO A 340 14.20 -16.36 -7.90
N LEU A 341 13.44 -16.60 -6.82
CA LEU A 341 12.91 -15.60 -5.90
C LEU A 341 14.00 -14.86 -5.13
N LYS A 342 13.89 -13.53 -5.08
CA LYS A 342 14.65 -12.63 -4.21
C LYS A 342 13.86 -12.17 -2.99
N HIS A 343 12.55 -12.01 -3.12
CA HIS A 343 11.68 -11.56 -2.05
C HIS A 343 10.49 -12.50 -1.93
N LEU A 344 10.27 -13.03 -0.72
CA LEU A 344 9.19 -13.96 -0.41
C LEU A 344 8.45 -13.50 0.84
N ALA A 345 7.15 -13.22 0.71
CA ALA A 345 6.23 -13.13 1.84
C ALA A 345 5.32 -14.34 1.86
N LEU A 346 5.27 -15.04 2.98
CA LEU A 346 4.45 -16.23 3.18
C LEU A 346 2.98 -15.85 3.50
N PRO A 347 2.00 -16.74 3.27
CA PRO A 347 0.59 -16.50 3.57
C PRO A 347 0.29 -16.57 5.07
N ILE A 348 -0.77 -15.87 5.49
CA ILE A 348 -1.17 -15.78 6.91
C ILE A 348 -1.46 -17.18 7.49
N LYS A 349 -2.00 -18.07 6.67
CA LYS A 349 -2.25 -19.47 7.04
C LYS A 349 -1.28 -20.39 6.28
N MET A 350 -0.32 -20.95 7.01
CA MET A 350 0.52 -22.04 6.49
C MET A 350 -0.33 -23.31 6.36
N SER A 351 -0.09 -24.08 5.31
CA SER A 351 -0.80 -25.34 5.04
C SER A 351 0.16 -26.53 5.10
N GLU A 352 -0.38 -27.75 5.24
CA GLU A 352 0.43 -28.97 5.23
C GLU A 352 1.16 -29.12 3.88
N GLU A 353 0.53 -28.71 2.79
CA GLU A 353 1.13 -28.70 1.45
C GLU A 353 2.35 -27.78 1.38
N PHE A 354 2.30 -26.61 2.04
CA PHE A 354 3.45 -25.74 2.17
C PHE A 354 4.59 -26.46 2.90
N MET A 355 4.32 -27.08 4.05
CA MET A 355 5.35 -27.74 4.86
C MET A 355 6.00 -28.93 4.13
N GLN A 356 5.19 -29.70 3.41
CA GLN A 356 5.67 -30.81 2.59
C GLN A 356 6.60 -30.33 1.47
N VAL A 357 6.23 -29.25 0.77
CA VAL A 357 7.06 -28.71 -0.32
C VAL A 357 8.30 -27.99 0.24
N ALA A 358 8.14 -27.23 1.31
CA ALA A 358 9.22 -26.53 1.98
C ALA A 358 10.30 -27.50 2.47
N SER A 359 9.94 -28.64 3.07
CA SER A 359 10.93 -29.63 3.53
C SER A 359 11.67 -30.36 2.41
N THR A 360 11.09 -30.46 1.21
CA THR A 360 11.63 -31.25 0.10
C THR A 360 12.33 -30.44 -0.98
N CYS A 361 11.92 -29.18 -1.19
CA CYS A 361 12.54 -28.30 -2.18
C CYS A 361 13.92 -27.82 -1.73
N PRO A 362 14.88 -27.61 -2.66
CA PRO A 362 16.16 -27.00 -2.33
C PRO A 362 15.96 -25.58 -1.80
N PRO A 363 16.87 -25.05 -0.95
CA PRO A 363 16.80 -23.67 -0.52
C PRO A 363 16.87 -22.73 -1.73
N LEU A 364 16.08 -21.66 -1.69
CA LEU A 364 16.13 -20.54 -2.63
C LEU A 364 17.48 -19.81 -2.48
N PRO A 365 18.40 -19.86 -3.47
CA PRO A 365 19.76 -19.37 -3.33
C PRO A 365 19.88 -17.84 -3.46
N ASP A 366 18.95 -17.23 -4.20
CA ASP A 366 18.95 -15.79 -4.49
C ASP A 366 18.09 -15.00 -3.49
N LEU A 367 17.59 -15.64 -2.42
CA LEU A 367 16.66 -15.02 -1.50
C LEU A 367 17.36 -13.93 -0.69
N GLU A 368 16.82 -12.71 -0.74
CA GLU A 368 17.35 -11.54 -0.03
C GLU A 368 16.38 -11.07 1.06
N THR A 369 15.08 -11.30 0.90
CA THR A 369 14.02 -10.90 1.85
C THR A 369 13.06 -12.04 2.14
N LEU A 370 12.85 -12.31 3.43
CA LEU A 370 11.83 -13.24 3.91
C LEU A 370 10.87 -12.53 4.87
N VAL A 371 9.57 -12.61 4.58
CA VAL A 371 8.49 -12.09 5.43
C VAL A 371 7.58 -13.24 5.85
N VAL A 372 7.52 -13.46 7.16
CA VAL A 372 6.67 -14.46 7.80
C VAL A 372 5.54 -13.70 8.52
N PRO A 373 4.27 -13.91 8.16
CA PRO A 373 3.14 -13.23 8.80
C PRO A 373 2.91 -13.75 10.23
N PRO A 374 1.99 -13.12 11.01
CA PRO A 374 1.65 -13.57 12.35
C PRO A 374 1.25 -15.04 12.39
N LEU A 375 1.89 -15.82 13.28
CA LEU A 375 1.47 -17.18 13.55
C LEU A 375 0.30 -17.14 14.54
N ASN A 376 -0.79 -17.82 14.20
CA ASN A 376 -1.97 -17.86 15.06
C ASN A 376 -1.61 -18.42 16.45
N ARG A 377 -2.09 -17.79 17.53
CA ARG A 377 -1.91 -18.32 18.90
C ARG A 377 -2.46 -19.74 19.10
N GLN A 378 -3.44 -20.11 18.28
CA GLN A 378 -4.01 -21.46 18.26
C GLN A 378 -3.31 -22.41 17.28
N ALA A 379 -2.22 -21.97 16.62
CA ALA A 379 -1.44 -22.85 15.77
C ALA A 379 -0.80 -23.97 16.61
N ASP A 380 -0.79 -25.17 16.05
CA ASP A 380 -0.09 -26.31 16.63
C ASP A 380 1.40 -25.93 16.85
N PRO A 381 1.98 -26.21 18.04
CA PRO A 381 3.42 -26.06 18.30
C PRO A 381 4.31 -26.66 17.20
N THR A 382 3.85 -27.75 16.58
CA THR A 382 4.53 -28.42 15.47
C THR A 382 4.68 -27.50 14.26
N SER A 383 3.59 -26.83 13.83
CA SER A 383 3.61 -25.91 12.70
C SER A 383 4.52 -24.71 12.94
N SER A 384 4.56 -24.20 14.18
CA SER A 384 5.43 -23.08 14.52
C SER A 384 6.93 -23.47 14.47
N THR A 385 7.25 -24.68 14.92
CA THR A 385 8.61 -25.23 14.85
C THR A 385 9.07 -25.45 13.42
N GLU A 386 8.18 -25.95 12.55
CA GLU A 386 8.46 -26.13 11.13
C GLU A 386 8.72 -24.80 10.39
N VAL A 387 8.01 -23.72 10.76
CA VAL A 387 8.28 -22.38 10.24
C VAL A 387 9.67 -21.89 10.67
N LEU A 388 10.07 -22.12 11.93
CA LEU A 388 11.42 -21.78 12.40
C LEU A 388 12.50 -22.60 11.68
N ASN A 389 12.25 -23.89 11.43
CA ASN A 389 13.12 -24.73 10.63
C ASN A 389 13.25 -24.19 9.21
N PHE A 390 12.15 -23.73 8.60
CA PHE A 390 12.19 -23.08 7.30
C PHE A 390 13.06 -21.81 7.32
N ILE A 391 12.88 -20.91 8.30
CA ILE A 391 13.69 -19.68 8.45
C ILE A 391 15.19 -20.03 8.57
N SER A 392 15.55 -21.05 9.34
CA SER A 392 16.94 -21.45 9.61
C SER A 392 17.77 -21.84 8.37
N ARG A 393 17.09 -22.10 7.24
CA ARG A 393 17.72 -22.49 5.96
C ARG A 393 18.26 -21.29 5.19
N TYR A 394 17.91 -20.07 5.59
CA TYR A 394 18.20 -18.85 4.85
C TYR A 394 19.08 -17.84 5.62
N PRO A 395 20.23 -18.23 6.18
CA PRO A 395 21.08 -17.31 6.95
C PRO A 395 21.74 -16.21 6.08
N HIS A 396 21.67 -16.33 4.76
CA HIS A 396 22.29 -15.39 3.81
C HIS A 396 21.42 -14.16 3.50
N ILE A 397 20.15 -14.15 3.93
CA ILE A 397 19.22 -13.06 3.61
C ILE A 397 19.65 -11.74 4.27
N HIS A 398 19.25 -10.63 3.66
CA HIS A 398 19.53 -9.28 4.16
C HIS A 398 18.39 -8.77 5.04
N LYS A 399 17.16 -9.26 4.81
CA LYS A 399 15.96 -8.74 5.44
C LYS A 399 15.05 -9.85 5.95
N LEU A 400 14.78 -9.82 7.24
CA LEU A 400 13.87 -10.75 7.90
C LEU A 400 12.77 -9.97 8.63
N SER A 401 11.51 -10.22 8.26
CA SER A 401 10.36 -9.75 9.02
C SER A 401 9.57 -10.93 9.51
N VAL A 402 9.43 -11.04 10.82
CA VAL A 402 8.62 -12.07 11.45
C VAL A 402 7.48 -11.40 12.22
N GLY A 403 6.26 -11.77 11.85
CA GLY A 403 5.03 -11.35 12.51
C GLY A 403 4.95 -11.90 13.92
N GLN A 404 3.75 -11.88 14.49
CA GLN A 404 3.57 -12.23 15.90
C GLN A 404 3.92 -13.69 16.17
N LEU A 405 4.86 -13.93 17.09
CA LEU A 405 5.11 -15.25 17.69
C LEU A 405 4.81 -15.25 19.18
N PRO A 406 4.40 -16.42 19.72
CA PRO A 406 4.42 -16.65 21.16
C PRO A 406 5.78 -16.27 21.78
N PRO A 407 5.81 -15.56 22.93
CA PRO A 407 7.05 -15.14 23.57
C PRO A 407 8.07 -16.27 23.76
N ASP A 408 7.62 -17.47 24.17
CA ASP A 408 8.52 -18.62 24.37
C ASP A 408 9.27 -19.02 23.10
N LEU A 409 8.59 -19.07 21.96
CA LEU A 409 9.22 -19.41 20.68
C LEU A 409 10.15 -18.30 20.20
N MET A 410 9.75 -17.04 20.41
CA MET A 410 10.56 -15.89 20.04
C MET A 410 11.86 -15.84 20.86
N ASN A 411 11.75 -15.96 22.17
CA ASN A 411 12.87 -15.81 23.11
C ASN A 411 13.80 -17.02 23.14
N ASN A 412 13.24 -18.25 23.08
CA ASN A 412 14.03 -19.47 23.26
C ASN A 412 14.54 -20.07 21.94
N HIS A 413 13.98 -19.66 20.80
CA HIS A 413 14.35 -20.23 19.49
C HIS A 413 14.73 -19.18 18.46
N LEU A 414 13.84 -18.24 18.10
CA LEU A 414 14.11 -17.33 16.98
C LEU A 414 15.23 -16.35 17.30
N VAL A 415 15.21 -15.64 18.44
CA VAL A 415 16.28 -14.70 18.80
C VAL A 415 17.64 -15.42 18.92
N PRO A 416 17.77 -16.56 19.64
CA PRO A 416 19.00 -17.36 19.67
C PRO A 416 19.47 -17.84 18.29
N LEU A 417 18.55 -18.18 17.38
CA LEU A 417 18.88 -18.57 16.01
C LEU A 417 19.57 -17.43 15.24
N LEU A 418 19.18 -16.17 15.46
CA LEU A 418 19.72 -15.01 14.75
C LEU A 418 21.13 -14.62 15.24
N VAL A 419 21.43 -14.83 16.53
CA VAL A 419 22.71 -14.43 17.15
C VAL A 419 23.79 -15.52 17.10
N ASN A 420 23.51 -16.67 16.47
CA ASN A 420 24.46 -17.79 16.39
C ASN A 420 25.66 -17.57 15.43
N GLY A 421 25.81 -16.35 14.89
CA GLY A 421 26.90 -15.96 13.99
C GLY A 421 26.68 -16.30 12.50
N ARG A 422 25.63 -17.02 12.12
CA ARG A 422 25.37 -17.37 10.71
C ARG A 422 24.74 -16.22 9.90
N TRP A 423 24.08 -15.28 10.57
CA TRP A 423 23.26 -14.23 9.96
C TRP A 423 24.03 -12.94 9.67
N SER A 424 25.26 -13.06 9.14
CA SER A 424 26.18 -11.93 8.94
C SER A 424 25.76 -10.94 7.85
N ASN A 425 24.82 -11.30 6.99
CA ASN A 425 24.28 -10.42 5.95
C ASN A 425 23.03 -9.65 6.40
N LEU A 426 22.48 -9.96 7.58
CA LEU A 426 21.21 -9.42 8.02
C LEU A 426 21.36 -7.92 8.35
N THR A 427 20.75 -7.05 7.54
CA THR A 427 20.77 -5.60 7.69
C THR A 427 19.42 -5.04 8.13
N SER A 428 18.32 -5.77 7.92
CA SER A 428 16.98 -5.34 8.34
C SER A 428 16.26 -6.45 9.10
N LEU A 429 15.81 -6.12 10.31
CA LEU A 429 15.10 -7.05 11.19
C LEU A 429 13.79 -6.43 11.70
N SER A 430 12.69 -7.18 11.57
CA SER A 430 11.41 -6.84 12.19
C SER A 430 10.88 -8.02 12.98
N LEU A 431 10.60 -7.83 14.27
CA LEU A 431 10.12 -8.87 15.17
C LEU A 431 8.90 -8.39 15.96
N SER A 432 7.92 -9.28 16.14
CA SER A 432 6.70 -9.00 16.90
C SER A 432 6.42 -10.10 17.93
N TRP A 433 6.37 -9.72 19.21
CA TRP A 433 5.97 -10.60 20.31
C TRP A 433 4.45 -10.56 20.46
N ALA A 434 3.82 -11.73 20.48
CA ALA A 434 2.40 -11.84 20.82
C ALA A 434 2.18 -11.39 22.27
N GLY A 435 1.08 -10.67 22.52
CA GLY A 435 0.72 -10.19 23.86
C GLY A 435 0.09 -11.26 24.77
N PRO A 436 -0.52 -10.88 25.89
CA PRO A 436 -1.32 -11.80 26.71
C PRO A 436 -2.71 -12.07 26.12
N GLY A 437 -3.23 -11.22 25.23
CA GLY A 437 -4.53 -11.40 24.56
C GLY A 437 -5.35 -10.13 24.61
N ILE A 438 -6.67 -10.26 24.45
CA ILE A 438 -7.63 -9.15 24.55
C ILE A 438 -8.67 -9.34 25.66
N ASP A 439 -8.61 -10.47 26.38
CA ASP A 439 -9.60 -10.87 27.36
C ASP A 439 -9.61 -9.95 28.59
N GLU A 440 -10.80 -9.71 29.16
CA GLU A 440 -10.95 -8.92 30.38
C GLU A 440 -10.23 -9.56 31.59
N ALA A 441 -10.16 -10.89 31.60
CA ALA A 441 -9.50 -11.64 32.66
C ALA A 441 -7.97 -11.43 32.71
N THR A 442 -7.36 -11.06 31.58
CA THR A 442 -5.90 -10.87 31.46
C THR A 442 -5.50 -9.40 31.59
N ARG A 443 -6.38 -8.54 32.11
CA ARG A 443 -6.10 -7.10 32.26
C ARG A 443 -5.07 -6.80 33.38
N PRO A 444 -4.18 -5.81 33.16
CA PRO A 444 -4.01 -5.06 31.90
C PRO A 444 -3.30 -5.95 30.85
N ASN A 445 -3.75 -5.92 29.58
CA ASN A 445 -3.18 -6.80 28.55
C ASN A 445 -1.84 -6.27 28.02
N ILE A 446 -0.86 -6.09 28.91
CA ILE A 446 0.45 -5.56 28.57
C ILE A 446 1.35 -6.68 28.08
N ALA A 447 1.95 -6.46 26.91
CA ALA A 447 2.99 -7.28 26.35
C ALA A 447 4.35 -6.66 26.68
N ALA A 448 5.36 -7.51 26.85
CA ALA A 448 6.74 -7.11 27.09
C ALA A 448 7.68 -7.85 26.14
N ILE A 449 8.79 -7.20 25.82
CA ILE A 449 9.95 -7.84 25.20
C ILE A 449 10.96 -8.03 26.33
N PRO A 450 11.42 -9.26 26.62
CA PRO A 450 12.37 -9.47 27.71
C PRO A 450 13.70 -8.72 27.48
N PRO A 451 14.32 -8.17 28.55
CA PRO A 451 15.61 -7.50 28.48
C PRO A 451 16.71 -8.37 27.85
N GLU A 452 16.69 -9.67 28.12
CA GLU A 452 17.66 -10.64 27.58
C GLU A 452 17.56 -10.74 26.06
N SER A 453 16.33 -10.79 25.53
CA SER A 453 16.09 -10.81 24.08
C SER A 453 16.53 -9.49 23.43
N LEU A 454 16.28 -8.34 24.07
CA LEU A 454 16.74 -7.05 23.59
C LEU A 454 18.29 -6.97 23.57
N ALA A 455 18.94 -7.45 24.62
CA ALA A 455 20.40 -7.47 24.72
C ALA A 455 21.03 -8.35 23.63
N LEU A 456 20.44 -9.53 23.36
CA LEU A 456 20.87 -10.40 22.26
C LEU A 456 20.71 -9.72 20.89
N ILE A 457 19.57 -9.09 20.63
CA ILE A 457 19.35 -8.32 19.39
C ILE A 457 20.39 -7.19 19.26
N GLY A 458 20.73 -6.52 20.37
CA GLY A 458 21.76 -5.49 20.43
C GLY A 458 23.17 -5.92 20.04
N THR A 459 23.43 -7.23 19.91
CA THR A 459 24.71 -7.79 19.43
C THR A 459 24.79 -7.94 17.91
N LEU A 460 23.69 -7.75 17.18
CA LEU A 460 23.62 -7.86 15.71
C LEU A 460 24.16 -6.59 15.03
N ASP A 461 25.48 -6.39 15.07
CA ASP A 461 26.19 -5.19 14.62
C ASP A 461 26.08 -4.87 13.11
N THR A 462 25.48 -5.78 12.33
CA THR A 462 25.19 -5.63 10.90
C THR A 462 23.89 -4.87 10.63
N LEU A 463 23.00 -4.75 11.62
CA LEU A 463 21.68 -4.15 11.44
C LEU A 463 21.77 -2.65 11.10
N GLU A 464 21.13 -2.28 10.00
CA GLU A 464 20.84 -0.91 9.58
C GLU A 464 19.38 -0.52 9.86
N GLN A 465 18.48 -1.50 9.94
CA GLN A 465 17.05 -1.28 10.17
C GLN A 465 16.51 -2.26 11.22
N LEU A 466 15.78 -1.74 12.21
CA LEU A 466 15.17 -2.53 13.28
C LEU A 466 13.74 -2.06 13.56
N SER A 467 12.80 -3.01 13.57
CA SER A 467 11.42 -2.78 13.99
C SER A 467 11.03 -3.77 15.07
N LEU A 468 10.59 -3.26 16.22
CA LEU A 468 10.16 -4.05 17.36
C LEU A 468 8.68 -3.76 17.67
N SER A 469 7.94 -4.82 17.99
CA SER A 469 6.53 -4.77 18.32
C SER A 469 6.22 -5.73 19.46
N ALA A 470 5.31 -5.36 20.36
CA ALA A 470 4.72 -6.32 21.30
C ALA A 470 3.22 -6.07 21.47
N GLY A 471 2.44 -7.15 21.60
CA GLY A 471 0.97 -7.11 21.72
C GLY A 471 0.25 -7.84 20.60
N GLU A 472 -1.06 -7.67 20.45
CA GLU A 472 -1.95 -8.32 19.47
C GLU A 472 -2.22 -7.46 18.24
N SER A 473 -1.77 -7.84 17.05
CA SER A 473 -1.82 -7.03 15.82
C SER A 473 -3.22 -6.65 15.31
N VAL A 474 -4.27 -7.13 15.96
CA VAL A 474 -5.68 -6.82 15.67
C VAL A 474 -6.13 -5.66 16.58
N GLU A 475 -6.92 -4.74 16.03
CA GLU A 475 -7.58 -3.61 16.73
C GLU A 475 -6.71 -2.35 17.02
N TRP A 476 -7.35 -1.35 17.64
CA TRP A 476 -6.82 -0.03 18.04
C TRP A 476 -5.92 -0.07 19.30
N ARG A 477 -5.75 -1.24 19.91
CA ARG A 477 -5.06 -1.41 21.20
C ARG A 477 -3.54 -1.28 21.06
N HIS A 478 -2.90 -0.61 22.01
CA HIS A 478 -1.43 -0.48 22.10
C HIS A 478 -0.95 -1.10 23.41
N GLN A 479 -0.29 -2.27 23.32
CA GLN A 479 -0.10 -3.16 24.47
C GLN A 479 1.35 -3.21 24.96
N TRP A 480 2.30 -2.58 24.27
CA TRP A 480 3.69 -2.58 24.71
C TRP A 480 3.96 -1.37 25.57
N LEU A 481 3.95 -1.54 26.90
CA LEU A 481 4.41 -0.47 27.79
C LEU A 481 5.93 -0.39 27.68
N ILE A 482 6.42 0.49 26.82
CA ILE A 482 7.83 0.55 26.45
C ILE A 482 8.65 1.24 27.54
N ASP A 483 9.75 0.62 27.94
CA ASP A 483 10.82 1.25 28.70
C ASP A 483 11.92 1.69 27.73
N HIS A 484 11.96 2.98 27.41
CA HIS A 484 12.94 3.50 26.46
C HIS A 484 14.37 3.47 27.00
N GLU A 485 14.58 3.54 28.31
CA GLU A 485 15.92 3.52 28.90
C GLU A 485 16.53 2.12 28.74
N GLU A 486 15.75 1.08 29.08
CA GLU A 486 16.17 -0.31 28.92
C GLU A 486 16.45 -0.66 27.45
N VAL A 487 15.54 -0.26 26.55
CA VAL A 487 15.70 -0.50 25.10
C VAL A 487 16.92 0.24 24.55
N ARG A 488 17.15 1.51 24.92
CA ARG A 488 18.37 2.23 24.52
C ARG A 488 19.63 1.55 24.99
N TRP A 489 19.66 1.13 26.26
CA TRP A 489 20.81 0.45 26.83
C TRP A 489 21.13 -0.85 26.12
N ALA A 490 20.10 -1.66 25.83
CA ALA A 490 20.25 -2.94 25.15
C ALA A 490 20.71 -2.76 23.69
N LEU A 491 20.19 -1.77 22.97
CA LEU A 491 20.44 -1.58 21.53
C LEU A 491 21.68 -0.73 21.20
N ARG A 492 22.40 -0.18 22.19
CA ARG A 492 23.57 0.68 21.98
C ARG A 492 24.70 0.06 21.14
N GLY A 493 24.75 -1.27 21.04
CA GLY A 493 25.74 -2.01 20.23
C GLY A 493 25.51 -1.88 18.71
N LEU A 494 24.32 -1.46 18.30
CA LEU A 494 23.90 -1.37 16.89
C LEU A 494 24.44 -0.11 16.19
N SER A 495 25.77 -0.02 16.07
CA SER A 495 26.47 1.16 15.54
C SER A 495 26.14 1.51 14.08
N LYS A 496 25.58 0.57 13.31
CA LYS A 496 25.16 0.79 11.92
C LYS A 496 23.68 1.16 11.76
N LEU A 497 22.91 1.17 12.85
CA LEU A 497 21.47 1.35 12.80
C LEU A 497 21.10 2.75 12.30
N LYS A 498 20.39 2.81 11.18
CA LYS A 498 19.87 4.03 10.55
C LYS A 498 18.39 4.22 10.81
N ARG A 499 17.63 3.13 10.97
CA ARG A 499 16.17 3.17 11.07
C ARG A 499 15.68 2.32 12.24
N LEU A 500 14.89 2.92 13.11
CA LEU A 500 14.33 2.26 14.29
C LEU A 500 12.82 2.47 14.35
N ALA A 501 12.05 1.41 14.57
CA ALA A 501 10.60 1.53 14.77
C ALA A 501 10.15 0.78 16.02
N PHE A 502 9.35 1.45 16.85
CA PHE A 502 8.57 0.85 17.92
C PHE A 502 7.11 0.85 17.53
N VAL A 503 6.49 -0.31 17.63
CA VAL A 503 5.15 -0.56 17.11
C VAL A 503 4.28 -1.07 18.25
N ARG A 504 3.10 -0.47 18.39
CA ARG A 504 2.15 -0.73 19.50
C ARG A 504 2.67 -0.33 20.88
N ASP A 505 3.65 0.56 20.92
CA ASP A 505 4.13 1.21 22.13
C ASP A 505 3.01 2.05 22.76
N THR A 506 2.87 1.96 24.08
CA THR A 506 1.95 2.75 24.89
C THR A 506 2.68 3.34 26.09
N TYR A 507 2.05 4.29 26.77
CA TYR A 507 2.66 5.07 27.83
C TYR A 507 1.73 5.25 29.03
N VAL A 508 2.33 5.40 30.20
CA VAL A 508 1.61 5.83 31.41
C VAL A 508 1.26 7.32 31.29
N SER A 509 0.03 7.66 31.69
CA SER A 509 -0.45 9.04 31.80
C SER A 509 -1.24 9.24 33.09
N PRO A 510 -1.10 10.39 33.77
CA PRO A 510 -1.95 10.76 34.90
C PRO A 510 -3.44 10.72 34.52
N GLY A 511 -4.29 10.19 35.40
CA GLY A 511 -5.73 10.03 35.16
C GLY A 511 -6.12 8.78 34.35
N LEU A 512 -5.16 8.08 33.73
CA LEU A 512 -5.40 6.78 33.10
C LEU A 512 -5.10 5.68 34.12
N GLU A 513 -6.12 5.07 34.72
CA GLU A 513 -5.94 3.96 35.68
C GLU A 513 -5.12 2.83 35.02
N ILE A 514 -3.96 2.53 35.61
CA ILE A 514 -2.95 1.55 35.16
C ILE A 514 -3.58 0.17 34.85
N GLY A 515 -4.69 -0.18 35.51
CA GLY A 515 -5.36 -1.48 35.37
C GLY A 515 -6.41 -1.62 34.27
N ARG A 516 -6.93 -0.53 33.66
CA ARG A 516 -8.11 -0.65 32.75
C ARG A 516 -7.94 -0.07 31.35
N HIS A 517 -7.06 0.93 31.13
CA HIS A 517 -7.11 1.74 29.90
C HIS A 517 -5.78 2.05 29.20
N LEU A 518 -4.64 1.48 29.63
CA LEU A 518 -3.34 1.71 28.98
C LEU A 518 -3.33 1.40 27.48
N GLU A 519 -4.12 0.40 27.06
CA GLU A 519 -4.27 0.02 25.65
C GLU A 519 -4.91 1.11 24.79
N ALA A 520 -5.60 2.07 25.42
CA ALA A 520 -6.36 3.14 24.81
C ALA A 520 -5.66 4.51 24.88
N TYR A 521 -4.37 4.57 25.24
CA TYR A 521 -3.61 5.83 25.42
C TYR A 521 -3.85 6.85 24.30
N TYR A 522 -3.83 6.38 23.04
CA TYR A 522 -4.00 7.20 21.84
C TYR A 522 -5.45 7.54 21.49
N GLU A 523 -6.42 6.78 21.99
CA GLU A 523 -7.85 6.90 21.69
C GLU A 523 -8.59 7.72 22.76
N ARG A 524 -8.10 7.65 24.01
CA ARG A 524 -8.71 8.29 25.18
C ARG A 524 -7.93 9.51 25.67
N TYR A 525 -7.09 10.09 24.81
CA TYR A 525 -6.24 11.23 25.16
C TYR A 525 -7.03 12.46 25.64
N LEU A 526 -8.29 12.61 25.21
CA LEU A 526 -9.21 13.65 25.70
C LEU A 526 -9.54 13.55 27.21
N HIS A 527 -9.28 12.41 27.83
CA HIS A 527 -9.48 12.17 29.26
C HIS A 527 -8.16 12.21 30.06
N ILE A 528 -7.05 12.54 29.42
CA ILE A 528 -5.74 12.62 30.06
C ILE A 528 -5.51 14.05 30.55
N GLU A 529 -5.50 14.23 31.87
CA GLU A 529 -5.14 15.51 32.49
C GLU A 529 -3.62 15.67 32.55
N LEU A 530 -3.10 16.72 31.89
CA LEU A 530 -1.67 17.02 31.90
C LEU A 530 -1.27 17.75 33.19
N THR A 531 -0.20 17.26 33.83
CA THR A 531 0.46 17.95 34.95
C THR A 531 1.10 19.27 34.50
N PRO A 532 1.39 20.21 35.43
CA PRO A 532 2.07 21.46 35.08
C PRO A 532 3.39 21.28 34.32
N ALA A 533 4.18 20.25 34.65
CA ALA A 533 5.42 19.94 33.95
C ALA A 533 5.18 19.48 32.51
N GLN A 534 4.14 18.67 32.27
CA GLN A 534 3.76 18.22 30.94
C GLN A 534 3.19 19.35 30.10
N LYS A 535 2.38 20.25 30.70
CA LYS A 535 1.91 21.48 30.05
C LYS A 535 3.09 22.38 29.65
N LYS A 536 4.14 22.47 30.48
CA LYS A 536 5.38 23.18 30.13
C LYS A 536 6.06 22.53 28.93
N LEU A 537 6.24 21.20 28.93
CA LEU A 537 6.84 20.46 27.82
C LEU A 537 6.08 20.66 26.49
N ALA A 538 4.75 20.72 26.52
CA ALA A 538 3.93 20.98 25.33
C ALA A 538 4.25 22.34 24.66
N LEU A 539 4.80 23.30 25.40
CA LEU A 539 5.06 24.67 24.95
C LEU A 539 6.51 24.93 24.53
N GLU A 540 7.43 23.96 24.67
CA GLU A 540 8.87 24.18 24.45
C GLU A 540 9.29 24.35 22.99
N ARG A 541 8.51 23.80 22.04
CA ARG A 541 8.81 23.83 20.59
C ARG A 541 7.70 24.54 19.80
N PRO A 542 7.50 25.86 20.00
CA PRO A 542 6.44 26.61 19.34
C PRO A 542 6.57 26.68 17.81
N GLU A 543 7.79 26.55 17.28
CA GLU A 543 8.13 26.57 15.86
C GLU A 543 7.54 25.38 15.07
N LEU A 544 7.23 24.28 15.75
CA LEU A 544 6.62 23.09 15.15
C LEU A 544 5.08 23.21 14.99
N GLY A 545 4.54 24.43 15.09
CA GLY A 545 3.16 24.76 14.72
C GLY A 545 2.06 24.16 15.62
N GLY A 546 0.81 24.34 15.18
CA GLY A 546 -0.37 23.71 15.76
C GLY A 546 -1.28 24.58 16.63
N ILE A 547 -1.03 25.89 16.78
CA ILE A 547 -1.96 26.83 17.45
C ILE A 547 -1.81 28.24 16.83
N SER A 548 -2.91 28.98 16.64
CA SER A 548 -2.87 30.37 16.17
C SER A 548 -2.15 31.31 17.14
N ALA A 549 -1.53 32.39 16.63
CA ALA A 549 -0.86 33.41 17.44
C ALA A 549 -1.73 34.01 18.57
N ALA A 550 -3.06 33.95 18.43
CA ALA A 550 -4.02 34.43 19.44
C ALA A 550 -4.01 33.61 20.75
N TRP A 551 -3.68 32.33 20.68
CA TRP A 551 -3.68 31.42 21.83
C TRP A 551 -2.38 31.52 22.64
N VAL A 552 -1.24 31.72 21.97
CA VAL A 552 0.06 32.02 22.62
C VAL A 552 -0.07 33.28 23.47
N ALA A 553 -0.79 34.29 22.97
CA ALA A 553 -1.13 35.51 23.72
C ALA A 553 -2.10 35.27 24.89
N MET A 554 -2.92 34.21 24.83
CA MET A 554 -3.88 33.85 25.89
C MET A 554 -3.22 33.03 27.01
N ALA A 555 -2.33 32.08 26.66
CA ALA A 555 -1.54 31.29 27.60
C ALA A 555 -0.48 32.12 28.35
N ALA A 556 -0.05 33.25 27.79
CA ALA A 556 0.80 34.24 28.47
C ALA A 556 0.09 34.99 29.62
N ARG A 557 -1.24 34.84 29.78
CA ARG A 557 -1.98 35.42 30.90
C ARG A 557 -1.94 34.48 32.10
N VAL A 558 -1.22 34.91 33.14
CA VAL A 558 -1.03 34.17 34.38
C VAL A 558 -2.16 34.49 35.38
N ASN A 559 -2.68 33.49 36.10
CA ASN A 559 -3.57 33.75 37.26
C ASN A 559 -2.77 34.31 38.45
N ARG A 560 -3.47 34.80 39.50
CA ARG A 560 -2.84 35.38 40.71
C ARG A 560 -1.83 34.47 41.42
N ASP A 561 -1.85 33.16 41.15
CA ASP A 561 -0.97 32.15 41.76
C ASP A 561 0.19 31.70 40.85
N GLY A 562 0.46 32.40 39.74
CA GLY A 562 1.62 32.09 38.88
C GLY A 562 1.39 30.97 37.84
N VAL A 563 0.19 30.38 37.77
CA VAL A 563 -0.13 29.26 36.88
C VAL A 563 -0.85 29.77 35.61
N PRO A 564 -0.41 29.37 34.40
CA PRO A 564 -1.11 29.68 33.14
C PRO A 564 -2.53 29.10 33.10
N ARG A 565 -3.54 29.91 32.75
CA ARG A 565 -4.90 29.42 32.44
C ARG A 565 -4.88 28.77 31.07
N VAL A 566 -4.68 27.45 31.02
CA VAL A 566 -4.75 26.67 29.78
C VAL A 566 -5.95 25.73 29.88
N PRO A 567 -7.03 25.92 29.09
CA PRO A 567 -8.08 24.91 28.94
C PRO A 567 -7.47 23.60 28.45
N ASP A 568 -8.01 22.46 28.87
CA ASP A 568 -7.59 21.16 28.36
C ASP A 568 -8.06 21.02 26.91
N ASP A 569 -7.18 21.43 26.00
CA ASP A 569 -7.35 21.36 24.55
C ASP A 569 -6.76 20.03 24.04
N PRO A 570 -7.49 19.26 23.20
CA PRO A 570 -6.95 18.12 22.47
C PRO A 570 -5.55 18.36 21.86
N GLU A 571 -5.29 19.58 21.38
CA GLU A 571 -4.00 19.98 20.78
C GLU A 571 -2.85 20.05 21.79
N LEU A 572 -3.15 20.31 23.06
CA LEU A 572 -2.13 20.41 24.12
C LEU A 572 -1.51 19.04 24.43
N TRP A 573 -2.34 18.00 24.46
CA TRP A 573 -1.86 16.62 24.63
C TRP A 573 -1.04 16.17 23.42
N GLU A 574 -1.49 16.45 22.20
CA GLU A 574 -0.74 16.11 20.97
C GLU A 574 0.66 16.74 20.98
N ARG A 575 0.77 18.00 21.41
CA ARG A 575 2.06 18.69 21.55
C ARG A 575 2.93 18.10 22.63
N TYR A 576 2.37 17.84 23.81
CA TYR A 576 3.08 17.18 24.90
C TYR A 576 3.66 15.83 24.42
N HIS A 577 2.80 14.99 23.84
CA HIS A 577 3.18 13.66 23.37
C HIS A 577 4.23 13.74 22.25
N ARG A 578 4.02 14.60 21.24
CA ARG A 578 5.01 14.86 20.19
C ARG A 578 6.37 15.29 20.77
N ASN A 579 6.38 16.30 21.63
CA ASN A 579 7.64 16.84 22.17
C ASN A 579 8.34 15.82 23.08
N ARG A 580 7.59 14.99 23.80
CA ARG A 580 8.12 13.84 24.53
C ARG A 580 8.81 12.86 23.57
N MET A 581 8.15 12.43 22.49
CA MET A 581 8.74 11.51 21.52
C MET A 581 9.96 12.08 20.80
N LEU A 582 9.99 13.39 20.53
CA LEU A 582 11.18 14.05 19.96
C LEU A 582 12.38 14.00 20.92
N ARG A 583 12.18 14.17 22.23
CA ARG A 583 13.24 14.01 23.23
C ARG A 583 13.73 12.57 23.30
N GLU A 584 12.82 11.60 23.31
CA GLU A 584 13.20 10.18 23.25
C GLU A 584 14.04 9.89 22.00
N ALA A 585 13.63 10.39 20.83
CA ALA A 585 14.37 10.25 19.58
C ALA A 585 15.78 10.87 19.63
N GLU A 586 15.94 12.03 20.28
CA GLU A 586 17.24 12.66 20.51
C GLU A 586 18.13 11.81 21.43
N GLU A 587 17.56 11.22 22.49
CA GLU A 587 18.28 10.30 23.37
C GLU A 587 18.70 9.00 22.64
N TYR A 588 17.87 8.47 21.73
CA TYR A 588 18.28 7.37 20.85
C TYR A 588 19.41 7.80 19.90
N ALA A 589 19.31 8.97 19.29
CA ALA A 589 20.34 9.50 18.38
C ALA A 589 21.68 9.76 19.08
N ALA A 590 21.68 10.00 20.40
CA ALA A 590 22.89 10.16 21.19
C ALA A 590 23.67 8.84 21.33
N VAL A 591 22.98 7.70 21.42
CA VAL A 591 23.62 6.37 21.58
C VAL A 591 23.74 5.58 20.27
N LEU A 592 22.96 5.94 19.24
CA LEU A 592 22.98 5.32 17.92
C LEU A 592 23.53 6.31 16.87
N PRO A 593 24.83 6.27 16.57
CA PRO A 593 25.51 7.34 15.84
C PRO A 593 25.04 7.53 14.39
N LYS A 594 24.46 6.50 13.77
CA LYS A 594 23.95 6.55 12.39
C LYS A 594 22.44 6.69 12.28
N LEU A 595 21.72 6.87 13.38
CA LEU A 595 20.25 6.91 13.36
C LEU A 595 19.73 8.11 12.55
N GLU A 596 19.07 7.87 11.44
CA GLU A 596 18.52 8.91 10.54
C GLU A 596 17.01 9.05 10.70
N TRP A 597 16.33 7.96 11.08
CA TRP A 597 14.88 7.89 11.18
C TRP A 597 14.45 7.02 12.37
N ILE A 598 13.46 7.50 13.10
CA ILE A 598 12.82 6.73 14.18
C ILE A 598 11.30 6.88 14.13
N TYR A 599 10.59 5.79 14.39
CA TYR A 599 9.15 5.79 14.63
C TYR A 599 8.88 5.36 16.06
N CYS A 600 8.33 6.28 16.86
CA CYS A 600 7.90 6.03 18.22
C CYS A 600 6.67 6.89 18.53
N GLY A 601 5.75 6.38 19.33
CA GLY A 601 4.58 7.12 19.76
C GLY A 601 3.61 7.49 18.64
N GLN A 602 3.55 6.71 17.55
CA GLN A 602 2.84 7.05 16.31
C GLN A 602 3.36 8.30 15.58
N TRP A 603 4.63 8.66 15.79
CA TRP A 603 5.29 9.75 15.09
C TRP A 603 6.45 9.23 14.23
N PRO A 604 6.44 9.48 12.90
CA PRO A 604 7.65 9.38 12.09
C PRO A 604 8.54 10.60 12.34
N ILE A 605 9.78 10.36 12.76
CA ILE A 605 10.72 11.39 13.19
C ILE A 605 12.02 11.23 12.39
N GLY A 606 12.47 12.33 11.78
CA GLY A 606 13.78 12.41 11.15
C GLY A 606 14.82 12.99 12.12
N ILE A 607 16.05 12.51 12.01
CA ILE A 607 17.20 13.06 12.75
C ILE A 607 18.01 13.93 11.81
N LYS A 608 18.15 15.21 12.14
CA LYS A 608 18.94 16.18 11.36
C LYS A 608 20.19 16.60 12.12
N GLU A 609 21.28 16.76 11.39
CA GLU A 609 22.48 17.39 11.93
C GLU A 609 22.32 18.91 11.85
N ASN A 610 22.29 19.57 13.01
CA ASN A 610 22.29 21.01 13.12
C ASN A 610 23.69 21.47 13.54
N ARG A 611 24.35 22.25 12.69
CA ARG A 611 25.64 22.87 13.02
C ARG A 611 25.38 24.11 13.86
N SER A 612 25.62 24.04 15.17
CA SER A 612 25.64 25.20 16.05
C SER A 612 27.08 25.66 16.31
N PRO A 613 27.29 26.88 16.84
CA PRO A 613 28.61 27.36 17.25
C PRO A 613 29.28 26.49 18.33
N GLU A 614 28.50 25.69 19.06
CA GLU A 614 28.93 24.82 20.15
C GLU A 614 29.24 23.39 19.70
N GLY A 615 28.96 23.04 18.44
CA GLY A 615 29.22 21.72 17.87
C GLY A 615 28.15 21.24 16.90
N LEU A 616 28.27 19.97 16.50
CA LEU A 616 27.28 19.30 15.63
C LEU A 616 26.23 18.63 16.52
N ALA A 617 25.04 19.24 16.62
CA ALA A 617 23.93 18.73 17.43
C ALA A 617 22.99 17.90 16.55
N ARG A 618 22.62 16.69 16.97
CA ARG A 618 21.63 15.86 16.27
C ARG A 618 20.25 16.16 16.87
N VAL A 619 19.36 16.72 16.05
CA VAL A 619 18.04 17.22 16.48
C VAL A 619 16.93 16.39 15.84
N ALA A 620 15.93 16.01 16.62
CA ALA A 620 14.76 15.30 16.12
C ALA A 620 13.73 16.27 15.55
N VAL A 621 13.19 15.95 14.38
CA VAL A 621 12.11 16.71 13.72
C VAL A 621 10.96 15.79 13.33
N PRO A 622 9.70 16.17 13.56
CA PRO A 622 8.57 15.40 13.06
C PRO A 622 8.51 15.51 11.54
N LEU A 623 8.20 14.40 10.86
CA LEU A 623 8.07 14.37 9.40
C LEU A 623 6.65 14.71 8.91
N HIS A 624 5.69 14.74 9.83
CA HIS A 624 4.29 15.09 9.57
C HIS A 624 3.78 16.07 10.62
N ASP A 625 2.69 16.76 10.30
CA ASP A 625 2.01 17.70 11.22
C ASP A 625 1.13 16.97 12.25
N LYS A 626 0.82 15.69 12.02
CA LYS A 626 -0.04 14.84 12.84
C LYS A 626 0.56 13.45 12.99
N ARG A 627 0.10 12.71 14.01
CA ARG A 627 0.35 11.27 14.15
C ARG A 627 -0.07 10.53 12.89
N ASP A 628 0.72 9.56 12.49
CA ASP A 628 0.47 8.67 11.36
C ASP A 628 0.98 7.29 11.73
N SER A 629 0.20 6.24 11.42
CA SER A 629 0.62 4.85 11.62
C SER A 629 1.80 4.45 10.72
N CYS A 630 2.01 5.19 9.63
CA CYS A 630 3.00 4.96 8.58
C CYS A 630 3.01 3.50 8.09
N CYS A 631 1.84 2.85 8.05
CA CYS A 631 1.73 1.41 7.87
C CYS A 631 2.35 0.94 6.54
N THR A 632 2.16 1.71 5.47
CA THR A 632 2.70 1.46 4.12
C THR A 632 4.22 1.63 4.10
N LEU A 633 4.72 2.78 4.58
CA LEU A 633 6.15 3.07 4.67
C LEU A 633 6.88 2.01 5.52
N ARG A 634 6.30 1.60 6.65
CA ARG A 634 6.86 0.58 7.52
C ARG A 634 6.90 -0.80 6.87
N LYS A 635 5.85 -1.20 6.14
CA LYS A 635 5.88 -2.45 5.38
C LYS A 635 6.98 -2.43 4.32
N ARG A 636 7.13 -1.33 3.59
CA ARG A 636 8.21 -1.13 2.62
C ARG A 636 9.59 -1.21 3.26
N MET A 637 9.76 -0.47 4.35
CA MET A 637 11.02 -0.33 5.06
C MET A 637 11.43 -1.64 5.73
N PHE A 638 10.56 -2.27 6.51
CA PHE A 638 10.94 -3.39 7.38
C PHE A 638 10.49 -4.77 6.90
N ALA A 639 9.57 -4.86 5.93
CA ALA A 639 9.07 -6.12 5.37
C ALA A 639 9.28 -6.15 3.84
N MET A 640 8.22 -6.23 3.05
CA MET A 640 8.33 -6.27 1.59
C MET A 640 8.52 -4.86 1.01
N GLY A 641 9.67 -4.61 0.38
CA GLY A 641 10.01 -3.33 -0.27
C GLY A 641 11.50 -3.22 -0.57
N GLN A 642 11.87 -2.48 -1.63
CA GLN A 642 13.27 -2.24 -2.02
C GLN A 642 13.85 -1.02 -1.29
N ASP A 643 15.13 -1.07 -0.93
CA ASP A 643 15.83 -0.01 -0.16
C ASP A 643 16.06 1.31 -0.95
N GLY A 644 15.56 1.42 -2.19
CA GLY A 644 15.80 2.55 -3.10
C GLY A 644 14.94 3.80 -2.89
N ASP A 645 13.93 3.77 -2.02
CA ASP A 645 12.94 4.84 -1.89
C ASP A 645 13.30 5.85 -0.79
N ASN A 646 14.35 6.62 -1.03
CA ASN A 646 14.89 7.60 -0.08
C ASN A 646 14.73 9.04 -0.59
N ASN A 647 13.52 9.58 -0.51
CA ASN A 647 13.30 11.00 -0.25
C ASN A 647 11.84 11.20 0.20
N CYS A 648 11.66 11.31 1.52
CA CYS A 648 10.50 11.99 2.13
C CYS A 648 10.89 13.45 2.39
#